data_AF-A0A956MCG1-F1
#
_entry.id   AF-A0A956MCG1-F1
#
_cell.length_a   1.000
_cell.length_b   1.000
_cell.length_c   1.000
_cell.angle_alpha   90.00
_cell.angle_beta   90.00
_cell.angle_gamma   90.00
#
_symmetry.space_group_name_H-M   'P 1'
#
loop_
_entity.id
_entity.type
_entity.pdbx_description
1 polymer ?
#
loop_
_entity_poly.entity_id
_entity_poly.type
_entity_poly.pdbx_seq_one_letter_code
_entity_poly.pdbx_strand_id
1 'polypeptide(L)'
;MQIRHPHEIYKEPRSRRVKILVFAFLLLMVNAGYLSTFKEVSTFYFFNVMFHIALGLVVIIPFIRYAFQYLQQDVRFGKGFGRMMGNLGFAAMVLGFLFGLIILFRGKMSREAWLLYSHIGFSIFGCLAMISSIRRAGYQISVDNVYITAGRWGLVFFITAGMIPILGFMTRTIFPTVNYSIYNNEVAKNLMYDLAPEQVYNHFYASPASSSSSDIGDTDFIHDSATCGQSGCHTGIYNQWKKSTHAEPALADTWYRSSVANLQKDDEQSTVNYCSGCHAPALLLSQNGEKPVISASEELLAQSNIGCNACHAAKRVNNTMGNGDYVLQRPRSYTHMSSDIEFFRKLFAFKLHVDPDPHKDFFLKPFMTRQNSEFCSSCHKLNSAIRQTQHLAIGAMDNYDSWQKSAFAGKRIDTFKDTREHDCADCHMPRMRMDDPAAKSGTVHDHSFNYHVVNQKGSTTENDLIVQRYKINPIRLDVVSIQKKDGNEFPTQISYFDEDAVSIQPGATVGLQVLVQSNEIGHDFPGRYSESIETWLEVKVRDEHDRLVFQSGTIDDFNRVDKDAMKWGTVYYDRKGRLVTWPHGFTAGKITYDHRLKPLTSEVVHYEFQIPENCGDELYITARLKQRNIQEKEDELLTMKSSNGVVHSPNAMSSVHVAKIVAETLTGISIAKQLRLPMKNTILGTDEIYQIWFNYGIALFLKQEWDDAERAFLQAAKINGDDVHLWINMARAALEKSDWETTEIYLEKARAIEPGLDRIVYYQAMMADKKGNLDEALSLLRDIRKNYYTDRVFLLKLAEVQMKRQFYKRAGKWYKKILEFAPDDLDAHRGLREVYKNLDYDEGFQNEDKLVRALEKALSHHE
;
A
#
# COMPACT_ATOMS: atom_id res chain seq x y z
N MET A 1 -87.72 -41.85 -18.08
CA MET A 1 -87.50 -40.38 -18.18
C MET A 1 -86.92 -39.91 -16.85
N GLN A 2 -86.00 -38.93 -16.91
CA GLN A 2 -85.22 -38.31 -15.83
C GLN A 2 -83.89 -38.97 -15.42
N ILE A 3 -82.85 -38.50 -16.11
CA ILE A 3 -81.43 -38.53 -15.77
C ILE A 3 -81.21 -37.61 -14.56
N ARG A 4 -80.56 -38.09 -13.49
CA ARG A 4 -80.03 -37.25 -12.40
C ARG A 4 -78.65 -36.72 -12.80
N HIS A 5 -78.48 -35.41 -12.80
CA HIS A 5 -77.20 -34.72 -12.91
C HIS A 5 -76.36 -34.86 -11.63
N PRO A 6 -75.04 -35.09 -11.71
CA PRO A 6 -74.12 -34.90 -10.60
C PRO A 6 -73.32 -33.60 -10.80
N HIS A 7 -73.87 -32.47 -10.38
CA HIS A 7 -73.12 -31.21 -10.25
C HIS A 7 -73.49 -30.52 -8.94
N GLU A 8 -73.21 -31.18 -7.83
CA GLU A 8 -73.16 -30.52 -6.54
C GLU A 8 -72.28 -31.37 -5.63
N ILE A 9 -71.05 -30.93 -5.38
CA ILE A 9 -70.27 -31.05 -4.15
C ILE A 9 -68.88 -30.43 -4.45
N TYR A 10 -68.40 -29.60 -3.50
CA TYR A 10 -67.16 -28.79 -3.49
C TYR A 10 -67.28 -27.32 -3.91
N LYS A 11 -68.13 -26.56 -3.20
CA LYS A 11 -67.83 -25.13 -2.95
C LYS A 11 -66.81 -25.00 -1.81
N GLU A 12 -65.84 -24.14 -2.07
CA GLU A 12 -64.50 -24.09 -1.50
C GLU A 12 -64.40 -23.31 -0.16
N PRO A 13 -63.74 -23.90 0.85
CA PRO A 13 -62.96 -23.15 1.83
C PRO A 13 -61.45 -23.15 1.50
N ARG A 14 -61.02 -23.98 0.53
CA ARG A 14 -59.61 -24.19 0.16
C ARG A 14 -59.02 -23.12 -0.76
N SER A 15 -59.80 -22.44 -1.61
CA SER A 15 -59.22 -21.51 -2.61
C SER A 15 -58.69 -20.20 -2.04
N ARG A 16 -59.32 -19.65 -1.00
CA ARG A 16 -58.85 -18.40 -0.38
C ARG A 16 -57.48 -18.57 0.29
N ARG A 17 -57.29 -19.67 1.02
CA ARG A 17 -56.01 -19.99 1.70
C ARG A 17 -54.89 -20.25 0.68
N VAL A 18 -55.18 -20.98 -0.39
CA VAL A 18 -54.21 -21.23 -1.47
C VAL A 18 -53.83 -19.94 -2.20
N LYS A 19 -54.80 -19.06 -2.51
CA LYS A 19 -54.53 -17.75 -3.11
C LYS A 19 -53.63 -16.88 -2.23
N ILE A 20 -53.86 -16.87 -0.92
CA ILE A 20 -53.01 -16.14 0.05
C ILE A 20 -51.59 -16.69 0.07
N LEU A 21 -51.43 -18.02 0.14
CA LEU A 21 -50.10 -18.66 0.13
C LEU A 21 -49.33 -18.41 -1.17
N VAL A 22 -50.01 -18.49 -2.33
CA VAL A 22 -49.40 -18.18 -3.63
C VAL A 22 -48.99 -16.72 -3.70
N PHE A 23 -49.85 -15.79 -3.26
CA PHE A 23 -49.49 -14.38 -3.22
C PHE A 23 -48.30 -14.10 -2.31
N ALA A 24 -48.27 -14.69 -1.11
CA ALA A 24 -47.16 -14.54 -0.17
C ALA A 24 -45.84 -15.12 -0.73
N PHE A 25 -45.90 -16.22 -1.47
CA PHE A 25 -44.74 -16.79 -2.15
C PHE A 25 -44.24 -15.89 -3.30
N LEU A 26 -45.14 -15.31 -4.10
CA LEU A 26 -44.77 -14.35 -5.14
C LEU A 26 -44.13 -13.09 -4.54
N LEU A 27 -44.66 -12.61 -3.41
CA LEU A 27 -44.07 -11.49 -2.68
C LEU A 27 -42.65 -11.82 -2.17
N LEU A 28 -42.44 -13.04 -1.68
CA LEU A 28 -41.12 -13.54 -1.28
C LEU A 28 -40.13 -13.52 -2.45
N MET A 29 -40.57 -13.92 -3.65
CA MET A 29 -39.72 -13.90 -4.86
C MET A 29 -39.36 -12.48 -5.30
N VAL A 30 -40.31 -11.54 -5.27
CA VAL A 30 -40.03 -10.13 -5.60
C VAL A 30 -39.05 -9.54 -4.60
N ASN A 31 -39.25 -9.79 -3.31
CA ASN A 31 -38.32 -9.36 -2.27
C ASN A 31 -36.94 -10.03 -2.41
N ALA A 32 -36.86 -11.30 -2.79
CA ALA A 32 -35.59 -11.97 -3.12
C ALA A 32 -34.86 -11.28 -4.28
N GLY A 33 -35.59 -10.95 -5.35
CA GLY A 33 -35.06 -10.20 -6.50
C GLY A 33 -34.52 -8.83 -6.09
N TYR A 34 -35.25 -8.11 -5.24
CA TYR A 34 -34.79 -6.85 -4.64
C TYR A 34 -33.48 -7.04 -3.86
N LEU A 35 -33.43 -8.00 -2.93
CA LEU A 35 -32.25 -8.24 -2.09
C LEU A 35 -31.02 -8.71 -2.87
N SER A 36 -31.21 -9.48 -3.95
CA SER A 36 -30.11 -9.86 -4.84
C SER A 36 -29.56 -8.70 -5.67
N THR A 37 -30.36 -7.65 -5.87
CA THR A 37 -30.02 -6.52 -6.72
C THR A 37 -29.42 -5.39 -5.91
N PHE A 38 -30.13 -4.91 -4.91
CA PHE A 38 -29.73 -3.79 -4.06
C PHE A 38 -28.86 -4.30 -2.91
N LYS A 39 -27.86 -3.52 -2.51
CA LYS A 39 -26.92 -3.87 -1.43
C LYS A 39 -26.55 -2.59 -0.69
N GLU A 40 -27.56 -1.99 -0.08
CA GLU A 40 -27.43 -0.65 0.50
C GLU A 40 -27.37 -0.73 2.02
N VAL A 41 -26.51 0.11 2.60
CA VAL A 41 -26.42 0.27 4.06
C VAL A 41 -27.56 1.18 4.53
N SER A 42 -28.80 0.69 4.43
CA SER A 42 -30.01 1.43 4.79
C SER A 42 -30.95 0.61 5.68
N THR A 43 -31.70 1.30 6.55
CA THR A 43 -32.71 0.68 7.41
C THR A 43 -33.76 -0.07 6.59
N PHE A 44 -34.13 0.47 5.43
CA PHE A 44 -35.08 -0.15 4.52
C PHE A 44 -34.56 -1.47 3.93
N TYR A 45 -33.27 -1.52 3.56
CA TYR A 45 -32.65 -2.74 3.07
C TYR A 45 -32.66 -3.85 4.13
N PHE A 46 -32.17 -3.55 5.34
CA PHE A 46 -32.15 -4.52 6.42
C PHE A 46 -33.56 -4.94 6.87
N PHE A 47 -34.55 -4.05 6.81
CA PHE A 47 -35.94 -4.43 7.00
C PHE A 47 -36.39 -5.47 5.96
N ASN A 48 -36.03 -5.30 4.68
CA ASN A 48 -36.34 -6.26 3.64
C ASN A 48 -35.63 -7.61 3.84
N VAL A 49 -34.40 -7.64 4.38
CA VAL A 49 -33.71 -8.88 4.75
C VAL A 49 -34.47 -9.61 5.86
N MET A 50 -34.87 -8.90 6.92
CA MET A 50 -35.65 -9.50 8.01
C MET A 50 -37.03 -9.96 7.53
N PHE A 51 -37.67 -9.16 6.67
CA PHE A 51 -38.93 -9.50 6.03
C PHE A 51 -38.79 -10.75 5.16
N HIS A 52 -37.70 -10.91 4.42
CA HIS A 52 -37.41 -12.11 3.63
C HIS A 52 -37.38 -13.36 4.51
N ILE A 53 -36.65 -13.29 5.63
CA ILE A 53 -36.50 -14.41 6.56
C ILE A 53 -37.84 -14.76 7.20
N ALA A 54 -38.54 -13.76 7.75
CA ALA A 54 -39.84 -13.97 8.40
C ALA A 54 -40.88 -14.52 7.41
N LEU A 55 -40.98 -13.92 6.23
CA LEU A 55 -41.90 -14.38 5.18
C LEU A 55 -41.52 -15.77 4.68
N GLY A 56 -40.22 -16.05 4.50
CA GLY A 56 -39.69 -17.36 4.14
C GLY A 56 -40.13 -18.44 5.14
N LEU A 57 -39.87 -18.24 6.43
CA LEU A 57 -40.23 -19.19 7.49
C LEU A 57 -41.75 -19.44 7.57
N VAL A 58 -42.56 -18.39 7.42
CA VAL A 58 -44.02 -18.48 7.50
C VAL A 58 -44.63 -19.14 6.26
N VAL A 59 -44.10 -18.86 5.07
CA VAL A 59 -44.67 -19.34 3.80
C VAL A 59 -44.20 -20.74 3.45
N ILE A 60 -42.93 -21.05 3.69
CA ILE A 60 -42.30 -22.26 3.15
C ILE A 60 -42.80 -23.54 3.85
N ILE A 61 -43.12 -23.50 5.15
CA ILE A 61 -43.58 -24.68 5.89
C ILE A 61 -44.99 -25.11 5.40
N PRO A 62 -46.00 -24.22 5.32
CA PRO A 62 -47.28 -24.55 4.69
C PRO A 62 -47.13 -24.91 3.22
N PHE A 63 -46.23 -24.25 2.48
CA PHE A 63 -46.00 -24.53 1.06
C PHE A 63 -45.41 -25.92 0.84
N ILE A 64 -44.39 -26.34 1.61
CA ILE A 64 -43.82 -27.69 1.58
C ILE A 64 -44.89 -28.72 1.92
N ARG A 65 -45.69 -28.50 2.98
CA ARG A 65 -46.79 -29.41 3.34
C ARG A 65 -47.81 -29.53 2.20
N TYR A 66 -48.19 -28.42 1.59
CA TYR A 66 -49.13 -28.41 0.47
C TYR A 66 -48.55 -29.05 -0.78
N ALA A 67 -47.30 -28.75 -1.14
CA ALA A 67 -46.60 -29.33 -2.28
C ALA A 67 -46.43 -30.85 -2.10
N PHE A 68 -46.11 -31.31 -0.90
CA PHE A 68 -46.06 -32.74 -0.58
C PHE A 68 -47.43 -33.42 -0.74
N GLN A 69 -48.49 -32.81 -0.19
CA GLN A 69 -49.86 -33.31 -0.36
C GLN A 69 -50.31 -33.30 -1.83
N TYR A 70 -49.90 -32.30 -2.60
CA TYR A 70 -50.15 -32.20 -4.04
C TYR A 70 -49.43 -33.30 -4.83
N LEU A 71 -48.17 -33.61 -4.47
CA LEU A 71 -47.41 -34.71 -5.07
C LEU A 71 -47.94 -36.10 -4.67
N GLN A 72 -48.56 -36.22 -3.50
CA GLN A 72 -49.19 -37.46 -3.01
C GLN A 72 -50.60 -37.71 -3.58
N GLN A 73 -51.30 -36.69 -4.08
CA GLN A 73 -52.62 -36.84 -4.70
C GLN A 73 -52.50 -37.46 -6.10
N ASP A 74 -52.39 -38.78 -6.12
CA ASP A 74 -51.97 -39.61 -7.24
C ASP A 74 -53.08 -39.92 -8.28
N VAL A 75 -53.73 -38.91 -8.89
CA VAL A 75 -54.75 -39.17 -9.95
C VAL A 75 -54.80 -38.14 -11.10
N ARG A 76 -54.11 -36.99 -11.03
CA ARG A 76 -54.30 -35.92 -12.05
C ARG A 76 -53.14 -35.77 -13.05
N PHE A 77 -51.91 -36.12 -12.70
CA PHE A 77 -50.76 -35.89 -13.59
C PHE A 77 -50.26 -37.19 -14.17
N GLY A 78 -50.42 -37.36 -15.50
CA GLY A 78 -50.03 -38.58 -16.20
C GLY A 78 -48.59 -39.02 -15.89
N LYS A 79 -48.34 -40.34 -15.90
CA LYS A 79 -47.02 -40.94 -15.70
C LYS A 79 -46.03 -40.34 -16.71
N GLY A 80 -45.04 -39.55 -16.27
CA GLY A 80 -44.04 -38.93 -17.15
C GLY A 80 -43.28 -37.72 -16.57
N PHE A 81 -42.69 -36.92 -17.47
CA PHE A 81 -41.79 -35.78 -17.18
C PHE A 81 -42.37 -34.73 -16.21
N GLY A 82 -43.68 -34.47 -16.22
CA GLY A 82 -44.31 -33.48 -15.33
C GLY A 82 -44.23 -33.86 -13.83
N ARG A 83 -44.42 -35.14 -13.50
CA ARG A 83 -44.25 -35.66 -12.13
C ARG A 83 -42.78 -35.65 -11.71
N MET A 84 -41.88 -36.02 -12.63
CA MET A 84 -40.44 -35.93 -12.41
C MET A 84 -40.01 -34.51 -12.06
N MET A 85 -40.40 -33.51 -12.86
CA MET A 85 -40.10 -32.09 -12.60
C MET A 85 -40.75 -31.59 -11.30
N GLY A 86 -41.96 -32.05 -10.96
CA GLY A 86 -42.60 -31.72 -9.68
C GLY A 86 -41.81 -32.24 -8.47
N ASN A 87 -41.37 -33.51 -8.52
CA ASN A 87 -40.54 -34.12 -7.48
C ASN A 87 -39.17 -33.45 -7.37
N LEU A 88 -38.49 -33.20 -8.50
CA LEU A 88 -37.21 -32.49 -8.54
C LEU A 88 -37.36 -31.06 -8.01
N GLY A 89 -38.43 -30.36 -8.39
CA GLY A 89 -38.72 -29.01 -7.92
C GLY A 89 -38.97 -28.96 -6.41
N PHE A 90 -39.71 -29.93 -5.87
CA PHE A 90 -39.94 -30.07 -4.43
C PHE A 90 -38.63 -30.34 -3.67
N ALA A 91 -37.85 -31.33 -4.11
CA ALA A 91 -36.58 -31.67 -3.49
C ALA A 91 -35.61 -30.47 -3.48
N ALA A 92 -35.51 -29.76 -4.60
CA ALA A 92 -34.71 -28.54 -4.70
C ALA A 92 -35.21 -27.43 -3.77
N MET A 93 -36.53 -27.23 -3.63
CA MET A 93 -37.08 -26.23 -2.71
C MET A 93 -36.77 -26.56 -1.25
N VAL A 94 -36.82 -27.84 -0.86
CA VAL A 94 -36.42 -28.30 0.47
C VAL A 94 -34.93 -28.04 0.71
N LEU A 95 -34.07 -28.38 -0.25
CA LEU A 95 -32.63 -28.10 -0.16
C LEU A 95 -32.35 -26.60 -0.05
N GLY A 96 -33.00 -25.78 -0.88
CA GLY A 96 -32.91 -24.32 -0.81
C GLY A 96 -33.29 -23.81 0.58
N PHE A 97 -34.40 -24.29 1.15
CA PHE A 97 -34.82 -23.95 2.51
C PHE A 97 -33.80 -24.38 3.57
N LEU A 98 -33.27 -25.59 3.49
CA LEU A 98 -32.25 -26.09 4.43
C LEU A 98 -30.97 -25.23 4.36
N PHE A 99 -30.49 -24.89 3.17
CA PHE A 99 -29.38 -23.94 3.03
C PHE A 99 -29.71 -22.58 3.63
N GLY A 100 -30.93 -22.08 3.45
CA GLY A 100 -31.41 -20.84 4.07
C GLY A 100 -31.39 -20.89 5.60
N LEU A 101 -31.80 -22.02 6.20
CA LEU A 101 -31.71 -22.23 7.65
C LEU A 101 -30.26 -22.28 8.13
N ILE A 102 -29.37 -22.94 7.37
CA ILE A 102 -27.95 -22.98 7.71
C ILE A 102 -27.38 -21.55 7.72
N ILE A 103 -27.68 -20.73 6.71
CA ILE A 103 -27.25 -19.32 6.64
C ILE A 103 -27.83 -18.51 7.82
N LEU A 104 -29.09 -18.74 8.20
CA LEU A 104 -29.73 -18.05 9.32
C LEU A 104 -29.00 -18.29 10.65
N PHE A 105 -28.52 -19.51 10.90
CA PHE A 105 -27.87 -19.88 12.17
C PHE A 105 -26.35 -19.69 12.17
N ARG A 106 -25.66 -19.95 11.06
CA ARG A 106 -24.20 -19.79 10.93
C ARG A 106 -23.76 -18.41 10.45
N GLY A 107 -24.67 -17.66 9.84
CA GLY A 107 -24.33 -16.45 9.10
C GLY A 107 -23.71 -16.74 7.74
N LYS A 108 -23.62 -15.69 6.92
CA LYS A 108 -22.97 -15.65 5.61
C LYS A 108 -21.53 -15.19 5.79
N MET A 109 -20.60 -16.10 6.02
CA MET A 109 -19.16 -15.78 6.00
C MET A 109 -18.61 -15.77 4.57
N SER A 110 -17.60 -14.94 4.28
CA SER A 110 -16.97 -14.88 2.95
C SER A 110 -16.46 -16.25 2.48
N ARG A 111 -15.96 -17.09 3.39
CA ARG A 111 -15.49 -18.47 3.12
C ARG A 111 -16.61 -19.45 2.74
N GLU A 112 -17.85 -19.15 3.09
CA GLU A 112 -19.01 -20.02 2.89
C GLU A 112 -20.01 -19.43 1.88
N ALA A 113 -19.55 -18.52 1.00
CA ALA A 113 -20.39 -17.87 -0.01
C ALA A 113 -21.15 -18.89 -0.89
N TRP A 114 -20.62 -20.11 -1.04
CA TRP A 114 -21.27 -21.21 -1.73
C TRP A 114 -22.63 -21.61 -1.12
N LEU A 115 -22.84 -21.44 0.19
CA LEU A 115 -24.12 -21.72 0.85
C LEU A 115 -25.22 -20.80 0.31
N LEU A 116 -24.92 -19.50 0.14
CA LEU A 116 -25.85 -18.53 -0.41
C LEU A 116 -26.17 -18.86 -1.88
N TYR A 117 -25.14 -19.11 -2.69
CA TYR A 117 -25.36 -19.47 -4.09
C TYR A 117 -26.14 -20.78 -4.24
N SER A 118 -25.93 -21.75 -3.34
CA SER A 118 -26.72 -22.98 -3.28
C SER A 118 -28.18 -22.68 -2.91
N HIS A 119 -28.42 -21.88 -1.86
CA HIS A 119 -29.77 -21.44 -1.48
C HIS A 119 -30.51 -20.80 -2.66
N ILE A 120 -29.86 -19.84 -3.35
CA ILE A 120 -30.43 -19.14 -4.51
C ILE A 120 -30.67 -20.12 -5.67
N GLY A 121 -29.65 -20.90 -6.04
CA GLY A 121 -29.70 -21.82 -7.18
C GLY A 121 -30.76 -22.90 -7.03
N PHE A 122 -30.82 -23.56 -5.87
CA PHE A 122 -31.85 -24.56 -5.58
C PHE A 122 -33.25 -23.95 -5.51
N SER A 123 -33.40 -22.73 -4.97
CA SER A 123 -34.69 -22.03 -4.92
C SER A 123 -35.17 -21.64 -6.32
N ILE A 124 -34.29 -21.16 -7.19
CA ILE A 124 -34.58 -20.83 -8.59
C ILE A 124 -34.98 -22.08 -9.37
N PHE A 125 -34.16 -23.13 -9.32
CA PHE A 125 -34.44 -24.39 -10.00
C PHE A 125 -35.75 -25.01 -9.49
N GLY A 126 -35.95 -25.00 -8.18
CA GLY A 126 -37.18 -25.46 -7.53
C GLY A 126 -38.42 -24.74 -8.05
N CYS A 127 -38.38 -23.41 -8.12
CA CYS A 127 -39.47 -22.60 -8.70
C CYS A 127 -39.76 -22.97 -10.16
N LEU A 128 -38.72 -23.00 -11.00
CA LEU A 128 -38.88 -23.26 -12.44
C LEU A 128 -39.42 -24.67 -12.71
N ALA A 129 -38.90 -25.67 -12.00
CA ALA A 129 -39.34 -27.05 -12.10
C ALA A 129 -40.81 -27.22 -11.66
N MET A 130 -41.21 -26.55 -10.58
CA MET A 130 -42.58 -26.57 -10.09
C MET A 130 -43.55 -25.86 -11.04
N ILE A 131 -43.19 -24.67 -11.56
CA ILE A 131 -43.98 -23.96 -12.58
C ILE A 131 -44.15 -24.82 -13.84
N SER A 132 -43.08 -25.50 -14.27
CA SER A 132 -43.10 -26.39 -15.44
C SER A 132 -44.03 -27.59 -15.23
N SER A 133 -44.00 -28.17 -14.03
CA SER A 133 -44.92 -29.24 -13.62
C SER A 133 -46.38 -28.76 -13.67
N ILE A 134 -46.69 -27.61 -13.04
CA ILE A 134 -48.04 -27.02 -12.97
C ILE A 134 -48.59 -26.61 -14.35
N ARG A 135 -47.75 -26.08 -15.25
CA ARG A 135 -48.19 -25.69 -16.60
C ARG A 135 -48.56 -26.90 -17.45
N ARG A 136 -47.76 -27.97 -17.38
CA ARG A 136 -48.01 -29.20 -18.14
C ARG A 136 -49.24 -29.94 -17.60
N ALA A 137 -49.38 -29.94 -16.28
CA ALA A 137 -50.56 -30.34 -15.53
C ALA A 137 -51.85 -29.67 -16.01
N GLY A 138 -51.87 -28.33 -16.09
CA GLY A 138 -53.02 -27.57 -16.56
C GLY A 138 -53.33 -27.72 -18.06
N TYR A 139 -52.36 -28.16 -18.87
CA TYR A 139 -52.55 -28.42 -20.30
C TYR A 139 -53.17 -29.80 -20.57
N GLN A 140 -53.00 -30.76 -19.65
CA GLN A 140 -53.46 -32.14 -19.80
C GLN A 140 -54.85 -32.40 -19.16
N ILE A 141 -55.41 -31.46 -18.41
CA ILE A 141 -56.68 -31.60 -17.70
C ILE A 141 -57.46 -30.29 -17.77
N SER A 142 -58.79 -30.33 -17.95
CA SER A 142 -59.68 -29.16 -17.85
C SER A 142 -59.86 -28.69 -16.39
N VAL A 143 -58.75 -28.38 -15.71
CA VAL A 143 -58.78 -27.85 -14.33
C VAL A 143 -59.19 -26.37 -14.37
N ASP A 144 -59.87 -25.91 -13.31
CA ASP A 144 -60.29 -24.51 -13.12
C ASP A 144 -59.21 -23.50 -13.54
N ASN A 145 -59.66 -22.41 -14.18
CA ASN A 145 -58.83 -21.29 -14.68
C ASN A 145 -57.71 -20.86 -13.71
N VAL A 146 -57.92 -21.01 -12.41
CA VAL A 146 -56.99 -20.66 -11.33
C VAL A 146 -55.59 -21.27 -11.49
N TYR A 147 -55.43 -22.54 -11.90
CA TYR A 147 -54.11 -23.19 -11.97
C TYR A 147 -53.30 -22.80 -13.22
N ILE A 148 -53.98 -22.68 -14.37
CA ILE A 148 -53.37 -22.19 -15.61
C ILE A 148 -52.99 -20.71 -15.43
N THR A 149 -53.87 -19.92 -14.82
CA THR A 149 -53.61 -18.53 -14.45
C THR A 149 -52.45 -18.43 -13.47
N ALA A 150 -52.38 -19.28 -12.43
CA ALA A 150 -51.26 -19.31 -11.49
C ALA A 150 -49.91 -19.67 -12.16
N GLY A 151 -49.88 -20.63 -13.09
CA GLY A 151 -48.66 -20.97 -13.84
C GLY A 151 -48.23 -19.91 -14.86
N ARG A 152 -49.17 -19.14 -15.42
CA ARG A 152 -48.89 -17.99 -16.31
C ARG A 152 -48.34 -16.81 -15.51
N TRP A 153 -49.03 -16.40 -14.43
CA TRP A 153 -48.56 -15.33 -13.58
C TRP A 153 -47.28 -15.69 -12.84
N GLY A 154 -47.12 -16.94 -12.37
CA GLY A 154 -45.88 -17.40 -11.75
C GLY A 154 -44.66 -17.30 -12.68
N LEU A 155 -44.82 -17.64 -13.96
CA LEU A 155 -43.76 -17.45 -14.95
C LEU A 155 -43.47 -15.96 -15.21
N VAL A 156 -44.51 -15.13 -15.34
CA VAL A 156 -44.36 -13.67 -15.53
C VAL A 156 -43.63 -13.05 -14.34
N PHE A 157 -44.01 -13.40 -13.11
CA PHE A 157 -43.37 -12.94 -11.88
C PHE A 157 -41.94 -13.45 -11.75
N PHE A 158 -41.67 -14.69 -12.15
CA PHE A 158 -40.30 -15.23 -12.16
C PHE A 158 -39.42 -14.47 -13.16
N ILE A 159 -39.94 -14.21 -14.36
CA ILE A 159 -39.22 -13.44 -15.39
C ILE A 159 -39.00 -12.00 -14.89
N THR A 160 -40.01 -11.33 -14.35
CA THR A 160 -39.83 -9.95 -13.85
C THR A 160 -38.87 -9.90 -12.65
N ALA A 161 -38.97 -10.84 -11.71
CA ALA A 161 -38.04 -10.95 -10.59
C ALA A 161 -36.60 -11.27 -11.04
N GLY A 162 -36.42 -12.04 -12.13
CA GLY A 162 -35.12 -12.32 -12.74
C GLY A 162 -34.57 -11.17 -13.60
N MET A 163 -35.44 -10.36 -14.19
CA MET A 163 -35.07 -9.16 -14.95
C MET A 163 -34.57 -8.02 -14.06
N ILE A 164 -35.04 -7.91 -12.82
CA ILE A 164 -34.60 -6.86 -11.88
C ILE A 164 -33.09 -6.95 -11.58
N PRO A 165 -32.50 -8.12 -11.24
CA PRO A 165 -31.06 -8.29 -11.08
C PRO A 165 -30.26 -8.03 -12.36
N ILE A 166 -30.77 -8.50 -13.51
CA ILE A 166 -30.10 -8.29 -14.81
C ILE A 166 -30.07 -6.80 -15.14
N LEU A 167 -31.20 -6.11 -14.98
CA LEU A 167 -31.31 -4.67 -15.21
C LEU A 167 -30.44 -3.90 -14.23
N GLY A 168 -30.40 -4.29 -12.95
CA GLY A 168 -29.53 -3.69 -11.94
C GLY A 168 -28.03 -3.92 -12.21
N PHE A 169 -27.65 -5.09 -12.72
CA PHE A 169 -26.27 -5.35 -13.15
C PHE A 169 -25.91 -4.52 -14.39
N MET A 170 -26.79 -4.48 -15.39
CA MET A 170 -26.59 -3.69 -16.60
C MET A 170 -26.48 -2.20 -16.28
N THR A 171 -27.36 -1.64 -15.44
CA THR A 171 -27.29 -0.22 -15.07
C THR A 171 -26.01 0.12 -14.31
N ARG A 172 -25.54 -0.74 -13.39
CA ARG A 172 -24.25 -0.55 -12.70
C ARG A 172 -23.04 -0.64 -13.61
N THR A 173 -23.11 -1.49 -14.64
CA THR A 173 -22.00 -1.68 -15.59
C THR A 173 -21.96 -0.57 -16.63
N ILE A 174 -23.13 -0.13 -17.12
CA ILE A 174 -23.25 0.90 -18.17
C ILE A 174 -23.17 2.31 -17.58
N PHE A 175 -23.72 2.53 -16.38
CA PHE A 175 -23.77 3.82 -15.69
C PHE A 175 -23.20 3.71 -14.26
N PRO A 176 -21.88 3.49 -14.09
CA PRO A 176 -21.27 3.49 -12.78
C PRO A 176 -21.45 4.87 -12.13
N THR A 177 -22.21 4.95 -11.05
CA THR A 177 -22.55 6.21 -10.35
C THR A 177 -21.39 6.81 -9.57
N VAL A 178 -20.32 6.04 -9.33
CA VAL A 178 -19.13 6.47 -8.58
C VAL A 178 -17.89 5.88 -9.26
N ASN A 179 -17.01 6.73 -9.78
CA ASN A 179 -15.68 6.32 -10.19
C ASN A 179 -14.82 6.19 -8.91
N TYR A 180 -14.39 4.97 -8.61
CA TYR A 180 -13.52 4.69 -7.47
C TYR A 180 -12.03 4.80 -7.79
N SER A 181 -11.67 5.21 -9.01
CA SER A 181 -10.27 5.38 -9.39
C SER A 181 -9.67 6.63 -8.78
N ILE A 182 -8.45 6.50 -8.25
CA ILE A 182 -7.62 7.62 -7.80
C ILE A 182 -6.80 8.08 -9.00
N TYR A 183 -6.88 9.36 -9.35
CA TYR A 183 -6.09 9.98 -10.42
C TYR A 183 -5.85 11.46 -10.11
N ASN A 184 -4.72 12.00 -10.54
CA ASN A 184 -4.43 13.42 -10.35
C ASN A 184 -5.15 14.24 -11.43
N ASN A 185 -6.16 15.00 -11.03
CA ASN A 185 -6.87 15.93 -11.92
C ASN A 185 -6.18 17.31 -11.93
N GLU A 186 -6.53 18.17 -12.89
CA GLU A 186 -5.98 19.53 -13.01
C GLU A 186 -6.22 20.41 -11.76
N VAL A 187 -7.28 20.14 -10.99
CA VAL A 187 -7.55 20.86 -9.74
C VAL A 187 -6.51 20.50 -8.67
N ALA A 188 -6.14 19.22 -8.55
CA ALA A 188 -5.08 18.77 -7.64
C ALA A 188 -3.74 19.41 -7.98
N LYS A 189 -3.44 19.58 -9.27
CA LYS A 189 -2.24 20.30 -9.75
C LYS A 189 -2.28 21.77 -9.31
N ASN A 190 -3.39 22.47 -9.58
CA ASN A 190 -3.52 23.89 -9.25
C ASN A 190 -3.54 24.16 -7.74
N LEU A 191 -4.05 23.24 -6.92
CA LEU A 191 -4.06 23.35 -5.46
C LEU A 191 -2.65 23.29 -4.85
N MET A 192 -1.76 22.48 -5.42
CA MET A 192 -0.35 22.36 -4.99
C MET A 192 0.40 23.69 -5.12
N TYR A 193 0.16 24.41 -6.22
CA TYR A 193 0.93 25.59 -6.61
C TYR A 193 0.30 26.92 -6.15
N ASP A 194 -0.74 26.88 -5.31
CA ASP A 194 -1.55 28.04 -4.94
C ASP A 194 -2.06 28.83 -6.17
N LEU A 195 -2.43 28.09 -7.22
CA LEU A 195 -3.03 28.61 -8.45
C LEU A 195 -4.54 28.39 -8.51
N ALA A 196 -5.09 27.64 -7.56
CA ALA A 196 -6.52 27.40 -7.45
C ALA A 196 -7.25 28.64 -6.90
N PRO A 197 -8.44 28.99 -7.42
CA PRO A 197 -9.27 30.05 -6.85
C PRO A 197 -9.55 29.80 -5.36
N GLU A 198 -9.65 30.88 -4.57
CA GLU A 198 -9.88 30.83 -3.11
C GLU A 198 -11.15 30.03 -2.71
N GLN A 199 -12.08 29.90 -3.65
CA GLN A 199 -13.34 29.16 -3.53
C GLN A 199 -13.20 27.63 -3.59
N VAL A 200 -12.02 27.09 -3.94
CA VAL A 200 -11.74 25.64 -3.99
C VAL A 200 -11.31 25.11 -2.62
N TYR A 201 -10.94 25.99 -1.69
CA TYR A 201 -10.54 25.60 -0.33
C TYR A 201 -11.78 25.30 0.52
N ASN A 202 -11.81 24.12 1.15
CA ASN A 202 -12.86 23.72 2.09
C ASN A 202 -12.79 24.54 3.40
N HIS A 203 -13.82 24.43 4.24
CA HIS A 203 -13.88 25.05 5.58
C HIS A 203 -12.67 24.74 6.49
N PHE A 204 -11.93 23.65 6.20
CA PHE A 204 -10.75 23.19 6.95
C PHE A 204 -9.44 23.76 6.38
N TYR A 205 -9.40 25.06 6.11
CA TYR A 205 -8.29 25.73 5.42
C TYR A 205 -6.91 25.18 5.86
N ALA A 206 -6.13 24.77 4.85
CA ALA A 206 -4.87 24.02 4.85
C ALA A 206 -4.90 22.47 4.84
N SER A 207 -5.97 21.81 5.27
CA SER A 207 -6.14 20.35 5.03
C SER A 207 -7.18 20.07 3.93
N PRO A 208 -6.86 19.25 2.92
CA PRO A 208 -7.84 18.77 1.95
C PRO A 208 -8.81 17.71 2.51
N ALA A 209 -8.53 17.16 3.70
CA ALA A 209 -9.39 16.20 4.37
C ALA A 209 -10.82 16.76 4.51
N SER A 210 -11.81 15.96 4.17
CA SER A 210 -13.20 16.41 4.17
C SER A 210 -14.19 15.29 4.45
N SER A 211 -15.45 15.67 4.57
CA SER A 211 -16.56 14.75 4.79
C SER A 211 -17.73 15.06 3.87
N SER A 212 -18.40 14.00 3.43
CA SER A 212 -19.67 14.10 2.71
C SER A 212 -20.90 13.97 3.61
N SER A 213 -20.69 13.79 4.91
CA SER A 213 -21.69 13.61 5.95
C SER A 213 -21.68 14.83 6.87
N SER A 214 -22.81 15.56 6.96
CA SER A 214 -22.97 16.69 7.88
C SER A 214 -22.89 16.30 9.36
N ASP A 215 -23.05 15.01 9.65
CA ASP A 215 -23.06 14.36 10.97
C ASP A 215 -21.77 13.59 11.28
N ILE A 216 -20.71 13.78 10.49
CA ILE A 216 -19.40 13.18 10.80
C ILE A 216 -18.74 13.79 12.04
N GLY A 217 -19.31 14.89 12.54
CA GLY A 217 -18.76 15.69 13.63
C GLY A 217 -18.66 14.97 14.99
N ASP A 218 -19.18 13.75 15.05
CA ASP A 218 -19.12 12.84 16.19
C ASP A 218 -17.76 12.10 16.19
N THR A 219 -16.83 12.54 17.06
CA THR A 219 -15.47 12.00 17.19
C THR A 219 -15.46 10.49 17.35
N ASP A 220 -16.46 9.95 18.04
CA ASP A 220 -16.53 8.54 18.43
C ASP A 220 -16.61 7.63 17.20
N PHE A 221 -17.27 8.05 16.12
CA PHE A 221 -17.33 7.24 14.91
C PHE A 221 -15.95 7.05 14.27
N ILE A 222 -15.13 8.09 14.21
CA ILE A 222 -13.81 8.02 13.53
C ILE A 222 -12.79 7.30 14.42
N HIS A 223 -12.82 7.56 15.73
CA HIS A 223 -11.84 7.07 16.70
C HIS A 223 -12.14 5.66 17.25
N ASP A 224 -13.39 5.33 17.57
CA ASP A 224 -13.75 4.15 18.36
C ASP A 224 -13.68 2.84 17.55
N SER A 225 -12.45 2.42 17.32
CA SER A 225 -12.09 1.17 16.63
C SER A 225 -12.43 -0.07 17.47
N ALA A 226 -12.69 0.08 18.77
CA ALA A 226 -13.05 -1.05 19.63
C ALA A 226 -14.39 -1.65 19.22
N THR A 227 -15.32 -0.85 18.69
CA THR A 227 -16.61 -1.32 18.15
C THR A 227 -16.45 -2.40 17.07
N CYS A 228 -15.40 -2.32 16.25
CA CYS A 228 -15.09 -3.30 15.21
C CYS A 228 -14.67 -4.67 15.80
N GLY A 229 -13.99 -4.65 16.96
CA GLY A 229 -13.49 -5.85 17.64
C GLY A 229 -14.44 -6.44 18.69
N GLN A 230 -15.20 -5.60 19.41
CA GLN A 230 -16.03 -5.99 20.56
C GLN A 230 -17.29 -6.79 20.17
N SER A 231 -17.75 -6.67 18.92
CA SER A 231 -18.90 -7.44 18.41
C SER A 231 -18.57 -8.88 17.99
N GLY A 232 -17.31 -9.33 18.20
CA GLY A 232 -16.86 -10.68 17.86
C GLY A 232 -16.56 -10.93 16.39
N CYS A 233 -16.48 -9.87 15.57
CA CYS A 233 -16.15 -9.98 14.14
C CYS A 233 -14.63 -9.80 13.91
N HIS A 234 -14.09 -8.60 14.16
CA HIS A 234 -12.71 -8.25 13.80
C HIS A 234 -11.75 -8.20 14.98
N THR A 235 -11.92 -9.10 15.97
CA THR A 235 -11.14 -9.08 17.22
C THR A 235 -9.64 -9.26 16.98
N GLY A 236 -9.25 -10.17 16.08
CA GLY A 236 -7.84 -10.40 15.76
C GLY A 236 -7.18 -9.20 15.06
N ILE A 237 -7.87 -8.63 14.07
CA ILE A 237 -7.43 -7.42 13.35
C ILE A 237 -7.32 -6.23 14.32
N TYR A 238 -8.32 -6.03 15.18
CA TYR A 238 -8.30 -4.97 16.19
C TYR A 238 -7.10 -5.10 17.13
N ASN A 239 -6.78 -6.32 17.58
CA ASN A 239 -5.63 -6.56 18.45
C ASN A 239 -4.28 -6.27 17.77
N GLN A 240 -4.20 -6.42 16.45
CA GLN A 240 -3.02 -6.03 15.66
C GLN A 240 -2.92 -4.51 15.54
N TRP A 241 -4.00 -3.87 15.10
CA TRP A 241 -4.07 -2.41 14.97
C TRP A 241 -3.72 -1.72 16.28
N LYS A 242 -4.26 -2.20 17.42
CA LYS A 242 -4.03 -1.64 18.76
C LYS A 242 -2.55 -1.58 19.17
N LYS A 243 -1.68 -2.39 18.54
CA LYS A 243 -0.23 -2.40 18.77
C LYS A 243 0.56 -1.50 17.81
N SER A 244 -0.06 -1.03 16.73
CA SER A 244 0.57 -0.18 15.72
C SER A 244 0.66 1.29 16.13
N THR A 245 1.51 2.08 15.46
CA THR A 245 1.52 3.54 15.63
C THR A 245 0.26 4.24 15.14
N HIS A 246 -0.52 3.61 14.25
CA HIS A 246 -1.80 4.17 13.85
C HIS A 246 -2.81 4.20 15.02
N ALA A 247 -2.70 3.28 15.98
CA ALA A 247 -3.54 3.28 17.17
C ALA A 247 -3.06 4.20 18.29
N GLU A 248 -1.80 4.65 18.23
CA GLU A 248 -1.23 5.56 19.22
C GLU A 248 -1.85 6.95 19.04
N PRO A 249 -2.44 7.55 20.10
CA PRO A 249 -2.98 8.90 20.01
C PRO A 249 -1.85 9.87 19.68
N ALA A 250 -1.96 10.61 18.57
CA ALA A 250 -0.91 11.52 18.12
C ALA A 250 -0.53 12.55 19.19
N LEU A 251 -1.48 12.99 20.02
CA LEU A 251 -1.22 14.00 21.07
C LEU A 251 -0.76 13.40 22.40
N ALA A 252 -0.76 12.08 22.52
CA ALA A 252 0.00 11.38 23.56
C ALA A 252 1.49 11.29 23.17
N ASP A 253 1.80 11.32 21.87
CA ASP A 253 3.17 11.47 21.40
C ASP A 253 3.69 12.88 21.76
N THR A 254 4.62 12.90 22.71
CA THR A 254 5.22 14.14 23.21
C THR A 254 5.94 14.91 22.10
N TRP A 255 6.43 14.23 21.05
CA TRP A 255 7.06 14.84 19.89
C TRP A 255 6.06 15.59 19.03
N TYR A 256 5.01 14.90 18.57
CA TYR A 256 3.95 15.52 17.77
C TYR A 256 3.30 16.67 18.53
N ARG A 257 2.96 16.48 19.81
CA ARG A 257 2.37 17.53 20.65
C ARG A 257 3.28 18.76 20.76
N SER A 258 4.59 18.55 20.91
CA SER A 258 5.56 19.66 20.97
C SER A 258 5.75 20.34 19.62
N SER A 259 5.73 19.60 18.51
CA SER A 259 5.78 20.17 17.15
C SER A 259 4.57 21.06 16.89
N VAL A 260 3.36 20.55 17.15
CA VAL A 260 2.11 21.33 16.97
C VAL A 260 2.10 22.55 17.89
N ALA A 261 2.55 22.42 19.15
CA ALA A 261 2.63 23.53 20.10
C ALA A 261 3.63 24.62 19.70
N ASN A 262 4.72 24.28 19.02
CA ASN A 262 5.66 25.28 18.52
C ASN A 262 5.16 25.95 17.24
N LEU A 263 4.58 25.19 16.30
CA LEU A 263 4.00 25.76 15.08
C LEU A 263 2.85 26.72 15.37
N GLN A 264 2.02 26.43 16.37
CA GLN A 264 0.91 27.31 16.77
C GLN A 264 1.39 28.65 17.39
N LYS A 265 2.65 28.75 17.85
CA LYS A 265 3.20 30.03 18.35
C LYS A 265 3.56 31.00 17.23
N ASP A 266 3.91 30.44 16.06
CA ASP A 266 4.44 31.20 14.93
C ASP A 266 3.40 31.40 13.80
N ASP A 267 2.26 30.67 13.81
CA ASP A 267 1.30 30.64 12.70
C ASP A 267 -0.18 30.36 13.09
N GLU A 268 -1.09 30.64 12.15
CA GLU A 268 -2.55 30.48 12.21
C GLU A 268 -3.02 29.02 12.39
N GLN A 269 -4.27 28.84 12.84
CA GLN A 269 -4.99 27.56 12.98
C GLN A 269 -4.87 26.61 11.77
N SER A 270 -4.57 27.16 10.59
CA SER A 270 -4.37 26.46 9.32
C SER A 270 -3.25 25.40 9.39
N THR A 271 -2.08 25.72 9.94
CA THR A 271 -0.94 24.78 10.01
C THR A 271 -1.24 23.58 10.93
N VAL A 272 -2.02 23.79 11.99
CA VAL A 272 -2.49 22.69 12.85
C VAL A 272 -3.47 21.79 12.11
N ASN A 273 -4.38 22.36 11.30
CA ASN A 273 -5.31 21.60 10.48
C ASN A 273 -4.58 20.74 9.44
N TYR A 274 -3.53 21.26 8.80
CA TYR A 274 -2.68 20.53 7.85
C TYR A 274 -2.14 19.22 8.44
N CYS A 275 -1.51 19.27 9.63
CA CYS A 275 -0.99 18.08 10.30
C CYS A 275 -2.11 17.12 10.74
N SER A 276 -3.25 17.68 11.18
CA SER A 276 -4.37 16.91 11.71
C SER A 276 -5.07 16.06 10.66
N GLY A 277 -4.95 16.43 9.37
CA GLY A 277 -5.45 15.61 8.25
C GLY A 277 -4.84 14.21 8.19
N CYS A 278 -3.62 14.02 8.70
CA CYS A 278 -2.99 12.69 8.75
C CYS A 278 -2.92 12.13 10.17
N HIS A 279 -2.66 12.98 11.17
CA HIS A 279 -2.37 12.54 12.54
C HIS A 279 -3.58 12.51 13.47
N ALA A 280 -4.59 13.37 13.24
CA ALA A 280 -5.72 13.52 14.15
C ALA A 280 -7.04 13.74 13.38
N PRO A 281 -7.42 12.81 12.48
CA PRO A 281 -8.53 13.02 11.56
C PRO A 281 -9.88 13.17 12.25
N ALA A 282 -10.07 12.48 13.39
CA ALA A 282 -11.27 12.61 14.22
C ALA A 282 -11.43 14.03 14.79
N LEU A 283 -10.33 14.63 15.27
CA LEU A 283 -10.34 15.97 15.83
C LEU A 283 -10.58 17.05 14.77
N LEU A 284 -9.92 16.92 13.61
CA LEU A 284 -10.08 17.85 12.50
C LEU A 284 -11.55 17.93 12.05
N LEU A 285 -12.19 16.77 11.83
CA LEU A 285 -13.52 16.69 11.26
C LEU A 285 -14.65 16.90 12.27
N SER A 286 -14.40 16.69 13.57
CA SER A 286 -15.38 16.89 14.65
C SER A 286 -15.58 18.34 15.06
N GLN A 287 -14.49 19.10 15.13
CA GLN A 287 -14.52 20.49 15.60
C GLN A 287 -14.71 21.51 14.46
N ASN A 288 -15.03 21.04 13.25
CA ASN A 288 -15.14 21.86 12.04
C ASN A 288 -13.89 22.73 11.77
N GLY A 289 -12.72 22.35 12.30
CA GLY A 289 -11.48 23.15 12.25
C GLY A 289 -11.49 24.45 13.09
N GLU A 290 -12.52 24.70 13.92
CA GLU A 290 -12.76 25.99 14.59
C GLU A 290 -11.99 26.18 15.92
N LYS A 291 -11.46 25.10 16.51
CA LYS A 291 -10.71 25.16 17.78
C LYS A 291 -9.29 24.59 17.63
N PRO A 292 -8.30 25.17 18.31
CA PRO A 292 -6.95 24.61 18.30
C PRO A 292 -6.93 23.22 18.90
N VAL A 293 -6.26 22.29 18.22
CA VAL A 293 -6.12 20.88 18.65
C VAL A 293 -5.57 20.78 20.07
N ILE A 294 -4.71 21.71 20.50
CA ILE A 294 -4.12 21.75 21.85
C ILE A 294 -5.13 22.17 22.93
N SER A 295 -6.21 22.85 22.56
CA SER A 295 -7.28 23.26 23.48
C SER A 295 -8.37 22.20 23.69
N ALA A 296 -8.25 21.05 23.03
CA ALA A 296 -9.14 19.92 23.22
C ALA A 296 -8.96 19.33 24.64
N SER A 297 -10.03 18.76 25.21
CA SER A 297 -9.97 18.10 26.52
C SER A 297 -9.01 16.91 26.47
N GLU A 298 -8.42 16.52 27.61
CA GLU A 298 -7.52 15.35 27.68
C GLU A 298 -8.17 14.07 27.13
N GLU A 299 -9.47 13.91 27.35
CA GLU A 299 -10.27 12.81 26.81
C GLU A 299 -10.27 12.82 25.27
N LEU A 300 -10.50 13.98 24.65
CA LEU A 300 -10.51 14.13 23.20
C LEU A 300 -9.09 14.05 22.60
N LEU A 301 -8.07 14.49 23.33
CA LEU A 301 -6.67 14.32 22.96
C LEU A 301 -6.27 12.84 22.92
N ALA A 302 -6.75 12.03 23.87
CA ALA A 302 -6.59 10.57 23.84
C ALA A 302 -7.31 9.92 22.65
N GLN A 303 -8.22 10.66 22.00
CA GLN A 303 -8.95 10.24 20.80
C GLN A 303 -8.27 10.61 19.46
N SER A 304 -7.04 11.13 19.49
CA SER A 304 -6.29 11.58 18.29
C SER A 304 -5.56 10.47 17.52
N ASN A 305 -6.12 9.25 17.44
CA ASN A 305 -5.51 8.16 16.67
C ASN A 305 -6.04 8.07 15.23
N ILE A 306 -5.40 7.21 14.42
CA ILE A 306 -5.88 6.81 13.10
C ILE A 306 -6.68 5.50 13.27
N GLY A 307 -7.95 5.66 13.62
CA GLY A 307 -8.89 4.56 13.83
C GLY A 307 -9.28 3.82 12.55
N CYS A 308 -9.91 2.65 12.69
CA CYS A 308 -10.38 1.83 11.56
C CYS A 308 -11.22 2.65 10.57
N ASN A 309 -12.09 3.52 11.05
CA ASN A 309 -12.98 4.33 10.22
C ASN A 309 -12.26 5.50 9.54
N ALA A 310 -11.10 5.95 10.01
CA ALA A 310 -10.28 6.92 9.28
C ALA A 310 -9.79 6.34 7.93
N CYS A 311 -9.53 5.02 7.87
CA CYS A 311 -9.17 4.34 6.63
C CYS A 311 -10.39 3.76 5.91
N HIS A 312 -11.21 2.97 6.59
CA HIS A 312 -12.26 2.17 5.97
C HIS A 312 -13.55 2.95 5.65
N ALA A 313 -13.78 4.10 6.29
CA ALA A 313 -14.91 4.97 5.95
C ALA A 313 -14.56 5.98 4.84
N ALA A 314 -13.37 5.89 4.25
CA ALA A 314 -12.99 6.68 3.08
C ALA A 314 -13.90 6.33 1.90
N LYS A 315 -14.70 7.31 1.48
CA LYS A 315 -15.55 7.23 0.29
C LYS A 315 -14.73 7.41 -0.98
N ARG A 316 -13.74 8.29 -0.93
CA ARG A 316 -12.88 8.67 -2.06
C ARG A 316 -11.54 9.21 -1.55
N VAL A 317 -10.47 8.96 -2.31
CA VAL A 317 -9.21 9.71 -2.26
C VAL A 317 -9.14 10.55 -3.53
N ASN A 318 -8.90 11.84 -3.40
CA ASN A 318 -9.06 12.75 -4.54
C ASN A 318 -7.86 12.75 -5.49
N ASN A 319 -6.65 12.46 -4.99
CA ASN A 319 -5.40 12.43 -5.76
C ASN A 319 -4.27 11.76 -4.94
N THR A 320 -3.07 11.67 -5.54
CA THR A 320 -1.85 11.15 -4.90
C THR A 320 -0.90 12.27 -4.46
N MET A 321 -1.40 13.47 -4.16
CA MET A 321 -0.58 14.61 -3.71
C MET A 321 -0.34 14.61 -2.20
N GLY A 322 -1.02 13.74 -1.47
CA GLY A 322 -0.84 13.56 -0.04
C GLY A 322 -1.66 14.51 0.84
N ASN A 323 -1.10 14.91 1.97
CA ASN A 323 -1.66 15.89 2.93
C ASN A 323 -3.04 15.55 3.53
N GLY A 324 -3.45 14.28 3.51
CA GLY A 324 -4.73 13.82 4.01
C GLY A 324 -5.88 14.01 3.03
N ASP A 325 -5.64 14.01 1.71
CA ASP A 325 -6.68 14.28 0.70
C ASP A 325 -7.66 13.12 0.46
N TYR A 326 -8.50 12.88 1.46
CA TYR A 326 -9.57 11.90 1.45
C TYR A 326 -10.92 12.52 1.86
N VAL A 327 -11.99 11.85 1.44
CA VAL A 327 -13.38 12.19 1.79
C VAL A 327 -13.97 11.06 2.61
N LEU A 328 -14.29 11.31 3.87
CA LEU A 328 -14.96 10.33 4.72
C LEU A 328 -16.49 10.37 4.55
N GLN A 329 -17.12 9.24 4.84
CA GLN A 329 -18.58 9.11 4.85
C GLN A 329 -19.03 8.22 6.00
N ARG A 330 -20.09 8.62 6.72
CA ARG A 330 -20.73 7.81 7.76
C ARG A 330 -21.96 7.06 7.21
N PRO A 331 -22.16 5.77 7.52
CA PRO A 331 -23.39 5.08 7.19
C PRO A 331 -24.51 5.47 8.18
N ARG A 332 -25.54 6.17 7.71
CA ARG A 332 -26.67 6.63 8.55
C ARG A 332 -27.41 5.52 9.31
N SER A 333 -27.37 4.27 8.83
CA SER A 333 -28.08 3.15 9.45
C SER A 333 -27.29 2.42 10.54
N TYR A 334 -26.05 2.85 10.81
CA TYR A 334 -25.12 2.22 11.76
C TYR A 334 -25.08 2.95 13.12
N THR A 335 -26.03 3.84 13.38
CA THR A 335 -26.17 4.61 14.64
C THR A 335 -26.29 3.74 15.90
N HIS A 336 -26.64 2.46 15.76
CA HIS A 336 -26.77 1.52 16.88
C HIS A 336 -25.53 0.62 17.09
N MET A 337 -24.48 0.78 16.29
CA MET A 337 -23.24 0.00 16.41
C MET A 337 -22.58 0.19 17.79
N SER A 338 -22.62 1.42 18.32
CA SER A 338 -22.07 1.84 19.61
C SER A 338 -23.14 1.95 20.71
N SER A 339 -24.29 1.28 20.56
CA SER A 339 -25.35 1.37 21.58
C SER A 339 -24.93 0.65 22.88
N ASP A 340 -25.13 1.33 24.01
CA ASP A 340 -24.93 0.76 25.36
C ASP A 340 -25.87 -0.42 25.66
N ILE A 341 -26.98 -0.51 24.94
CA ILE A 341 -28.00 -1.55 25.14
C ILE A 341 -27.58 -2.82 24.38
N GLU A 342 -27.27 -3.87 25.12
CA GLU A 342 -26.82 -5.18 24.60
C GLU A 342 -27.76 -5.75 23.52
N PHE A 343 -29.07 -5.58 23.67
CA PHE A 343 -30.05 -6.04 22.68
C PHE A 343 -29.82 -5.42 21.30
N PHE A 344 -29.62 -4.10 21.22
CA PHE A 344 -29.41 -3.42 19.94
C PHE A 344 -28.07 -3.82 19.31
N ARG A 345 -27.02 -4.00 20.12
CA ARG A 345 -25.72 -4.50 19.66
C ARG A 345 -25.83 -5.92 19.08
N LYS A 346 -26.54 -6.83 19.76
CA LYS A 346 -26.79 -8.20 19.26
C LYS A 346 -27.64 -8.21 17.98
N LEU A 347 -28.67 -7.37 17.92
CA LEU A 347 -29.51 -7.23 16.72
C LEU A 347 -28.72 -6.69 15.53
N PHE A 348 -27.84 -5.73 15.78
CA PHE A 348 -26.92 -5.21 14.77
C PHE A 348 -25.94 -6.28 14.28
N ALA A 349 -25.27 -6.99 15.20
CA ALA A 349 -24.36 -8.10 14.87
C ALA A 349 -25.06 -9.21 14.08
N PHE A 350 -26.30 -9.56 14.44
CA PHE A 350 -27.12 -10.53 13.70
C PHE A 350 -27.40 -10.08 12.26
N LYS A 351 -27.79 -8.82 12.05
CA LYS A 351 -28.02 -8.27 10.69
C LYS A 351 -26.78 -8.40 9.82
N LEU A 352 -25.60 -8.08 10.37
CA LEU A 352 -24.33 -8.20 9.66
C LEU A 352 -23.95 -9.65 9.38
N HIS A 353 -24.19 -10.56 10.33
CA HIS A 353 -23.92 -11.99 10.13
C HIS A 353 -24.78 -12.59 9.02
N VAL A 354 -26.06 -12.22 8.94
CA VAL A 354 -26.98 -12.77 7.93
C VAL A 354 -26.65 -12.24 6.54
N ASP A 355 -26.35 -10.95 6.41
CA ASP A 355 -25.94 -10.36 5.13
C ASP A 355 -24.86 -9.27 5.30
N PRO A 356 -23.57 -9.62 5.18
CA PRO A 356 -22.47 -8.68 5.34
C PRO A 356 -22.14 -7.90 4.06
N ASP A 357 -22.78 -8.16 2.92
CA ASP A 357 -22.38 -7.51 1.66
C ASP A 357 -22.49 -5.97 1.73
N PRO A 358 -23.59 -5.37 2.23
CA PRO A 358 -23.66 -3.91 2.37
C PRO A 358 -22.56 -3.35 3.28
N HIS A 359 -22.21 -4.07 4.35
CA HIS A 359 -21.13 -3.72 5.26
C HIS A 359 -19.78 -3.69 4.52
N LYS A 360 -19.45 -4.80 3.84
CA LYS A 360 -18.22 -4.94 3.07
C LYS A 360 -18.11 -3.88 1.97
N ASP A 361 -19.16 -3.65 1.19
CA ASP A 361 -19.16 -2.67 0.10
C ASP A 361 -19.02 -1.22 0.62
N PHE A 362 -19.45 -0.97 1.86
CA PHE A 362 -19.25 0.31 2.52
C PHE A 362 -17.80 0.48 3.03
N PHE A 363 -17.24 -0.49 3.73
CA PHE A 363 -15.94 -0.36 4.40
C PHE A 363 -14.71 -0.79 3.58
N LEU A 364 -14.91 -1.43 2.43
CA LEU A 364 -13.82 -1.88 1.57
C LEU A 364 -14.05 -1.44 0.12
N LYS A 365 -13.54 -0.25 -0.22
CA LYS A 365 -13.64 0.30 -1.57
C LYS A 365 -12.65 -0.35 -2.54
N PRO A 366 -12.94 -0.38 -3.86
CA PRO A 366 -12.03 -0.96 -4.85
C PRO A 366 -10.62 -0.38 -4.80
N PHE A 367 -10.46 0.94 -4.60
CA PHE A 367 -9.13 1.58 -4.54
C PHE A 367 -8.26 1.03 -3.40
N MET A 368 -8.82 0.63 -2.26
CA MET A 368 -8.05 0.05 -1.15
C MET A 368 -7.36 -1.28 -1.52
N THR A 369 -7.82 -1.92 -2.61
CA THR A 369 -7.31 -3.23 -3.08
C THR A 369 -6.68 -3.19 -4.47
N ARG A 370 -6.98 -2.18 -5.29
CA ARG A 370 -6.50 -2.06 -6.68
C ARG A 370 -5.53 -0.90 -6.89
N GLN A 371 -5.55 0.07 -5.99
CA GLN A 371 -4.74 1.29 -5.98
C GLN A 371 -4.29 1.55 -4.54
N ASN A 372 -3.75 0.50 -3.91
CA ASN A 372 -3.45 0.48 -2.49
C ASN A 372 -2.35 1.51 -2.15
N SER A 373 -1.29 1.58 -2.96
CA SER A 373 -0.23 2.56 -2.77
C SER A 373 -0.74 4.00 -2.94
N GLU A 374 -1.61 4.27 -3.91
CA GLU A 374 -2.25 5.57 -4.07
C GLU A 374 -3.17 5.90 -2.90
N PHE A 375 -3.84 4.91 -2.31
CA PHE A 375 -4.61 5.10 -1.08
C PHE A 375 -3.68 5.47 0.09
N CYS A 376 -2.56 4.77 0.28
CA CYS A 376 -1.57 5.08 1.31
C CYS A 376 -0.91 6.45 1.10
N SER A 377 -0.77 6.90 -0.15
CA SER A 377 -0.17 8.18 -0.50
C SER A 377 -0.89 9.37 0.14
N SER A 378 -2.17 9.24 0.49
CA SER A 378 -2.91 10.33 1.15
C SER A 378 -2.23 10.79 2.44
N CYS A 379 -1.57 9.89 3.18
CA CYS A 379 -0.87 10.23 4.41
C CYS A 379 0.66 10.01 4.34
N HIS A 380 1.13 9.11 3.46
CA HIS A 380 2.55 8.78 3.31
C HIS A 380 3.28 9.57 2.21
N LYS A 381 2.59 10.56 1.63
CA LYS A 381 3.18 11.68 0.89
C LYS A 381 2.80 12.98 1.58
N LEU A 382 3.77 13.85 1.79
CA LEU A 382 3.60 15.17 2.36
C LEU A 382 4.18 16.18 1.38
N ASN A 383 3.31 17.03 0.85
CA ASN A 383 3.69 18.08 -0.10
C ASN A 383 3.35 19.44 0.52
N SER A 384 4.29 20.37 0.61
CA SER A 384 3.99 21.69 1.16
C SER A 384 3.26 22.54 0.12
N ALA A 385 2.00 22.89 0.37
CA ALA A 385 1.36 23.94 -0.39
C ALA A 385 2.01 25.29 -0.03
N ILE A 386 2.43 26.07 -1.04
CA ILE A 386 3.18 27.34 -0.93
C ILE A 386 2.56 28.33 0.09
N ARG A 387 1.24 28.28 0.27
CA ARG A 387 0.48 29.23 1.08
C ARG A 387 0.51 28.97 2.60
N GLN A 388 0.72 27.72 3.02
CA GLN A 388 0.50 27.28 4.41
C GLN A 388 1.71 27.52 5.30
N THR A 389 2.90 27.32 4.76
CA THR A 389 4.16 27.44 5.48
C THR A 389 4.88 28.77 5.19
N GLN A 390 4.29 29.64 4.35
CA GLN A 390 4.94 30.79 3.67
C GLN A 390 6.26 30.44 2.93
N HIS A 391 6.63 29.16 2.92
CA HIS A 391 7.93 28.59 2.59
C HIS A 391 7.69 27.22 1.98
N LEU A 392 8.31 26.88 0.85
CA LEU A 392 8.13 25.55 0.28
C LEU A 392 8.94 24.55 1.13
N ALA A 393 8.27 23.84 2.04
CA ALA A 393 8.87 22.73 2.78
C ALA A 393 8.94 21.52 1.83
N ILE A 394 10.06 21.46 1.10
CA ILE A 394 10.39 20.35 0.20
C ILE A 394 10.20 19.03 0.96
N GLY A 395 9.34 18.16 0.42
CA GLY A 395 8.92 16.85 0.93
C GLY A 395 9.65 16.33 2.16
N ALA A 396 9.20 16.73 3.35
CA ALA A 396 9.71 16.19 4.62
C ALA A 396 9.34 14.71 4.82
N MET A 397 8.32 14.22 4.09
CA MET A 397 7.94 12.81 4.03
C MET A 397 7.41 12.47 2.64
N ASP A 398 8.18 11.73 1.84
CA ASP A 398 7.71 11.23 0.56
C ASP A 398 8.25 9.81 0.29
N ASN A 399 7.51 8.83 0.81
CA ASN A 399 7.81 7.43 0.54
C ASN A 399 7.10 6.94 -0.73
N TYR A 400 5.98 7.58 -1.11
CA TYR A 400 5.17 7.14 -2.24
C TYR A 400 5.86 7.41 -3.58
N ASP A 401 6.44 8.59 -3.80
CA ASP A 401 7.11 8.87 -5.07
C ASP A 401 8.41 8.07 -5.21
N SER A 402 9.13 7.87 -4.10
CA SER A 402 10.29 6.97 -4.11
C SER A 402 9.86 5.53 -4.47
N TRP A 403 8.76 5.03 -3.89
CA TRP A 403 8.18 3.74 -4.29
C TRP A 403 7.77 3.71 -5.75
N GLN A 404 7.05 4.73 -6.23
CA GLN A 404 6.61 4.84 -7.62
C GLN A 404 7.80 4.83 -8.60
N LYS A 405 8.95 5.38 -8.19
CA LYS A 405 10.18 5.40 -8.99
C LYS A 405 11.00 4.12 -8.89
N SER A 406 10.63 3.17 -8.02
CA SER A 406 11.35 1.93 -7.79
C SER A 406 10.92 0.80 -8.73
N ALA A 407 11.67 -0.31 -8.71
CA ALA A 407 11.28 -1.54 -9.39
C ALA A 407 9.99 -2.17 -8.83
N PHE A 408 9.64 -1.88 -7.56
CA PHE A 408 8.50 -2.48 -6.87
C PHE A 408 7.16 -1.92 -7.34
N ALA A 409 7.10 -0.68 -7.81
CA ALA A 409 5.90 -0.13 -8.44
C ALA A 409 5.57 -0.79 -9.80
N GLY A 410 6.47 -1.65 -10.29
CA GLY A 410 6.32 -2.38 -11.54
C GLY A 410 6.76 -1.55 -12.76
N LYS A 411 7.27 -2.26 -13.77
CA LYS A 411 7.54 -1.72 -15.12
C LYS A 411 8.50 -0.52 -15.13
N ARG A 412 9.57 -0.57 -14.33
CA ARG A 412 10.65 0.43 -14.34
C ARG A 412 11.79 -0.06 -15.25
N ILE A 413 12.18 0.73 -16.24
CA ILE A 413 13.10 0.30 -17.32
C ILE A 413 14.59 0.30 -16.93
N ASP A 414 15.00 1.14 -15.98
CA ASP A 414 16.42 1.39 -15.65
C ASP A 414 16.90 0.68 -14.36
N THR A 415 16.16 -0.32 -13.89
CA THR A 415 16.45 -1.05 -12.66
C THR A 415 17.70 -1.92 -12.81
N PHE A 416 18.49 -2.05 -11.73
CA PHE A 416 19.65 -2.95 -11.70
C PHE A 416 19.27 -4.43 -11.67
N LYS A 417 18.08 -4.76 -11.15
CA LYS A 417 17.54 -6.10 -11.01
C LYS A 417 16.02 -6.05 -11.12
N ASP A 418 15.41 -7.10 -11.66
CA ASP A 418 13.96 -7.22 -11.67
C ASP A 418 13.44 -7.73 -10.34
N THR A 419 12.26 -7.24 -9.98
CA THR A 419 11.50 -7.70 -8.84
C THR A 419 10.04 -7.83 -9.22
N ARG A 420 9.30 -8.61 -8.45
CA ARG A 420 7.84 -8.68 -8.59
C ARG A 420 7.25 -7.33 -8.18
N GLU A 421 6.19 -6.91 -8.87
CA GLU A 421 5.40 -5.75 -8.47
C GLU A 421 4.81 -5.98 -7.08
N HIS A 422 5.01 -5.01 -6.19
CA HIS A 422 4.54 -5.01 -4.81
C HIS A 422 3.94 -3.65 -4.48
N ASP A 423 2.73 -3.66 -3.92
CA ASP A 423 2.13 -2.46 -3.34
C ASP A 423 2.54 -2.27 -1.87
N CYS A 424 2.12 -1.16 -1.27
CA CYS A 424 2.42 -0.89 0.14
C CYS A 424 1.91 -2.00 1.07
N ALA A 425 0.73 -2.57 0.80
CA ALA A 425 0.12 -3.60 1.63
C ALA A 425 0.79 -4.97 1.51
N ASP A 426 1.47 -5.28 0.40
CA ASP A 426 2.22 -6.53 0.25
C ASP A 426 3.35 -6.63 1.30
N CYS A 427 4.05 -5.51 1.55
CA CYS A 427 5.13 -5.46 2.55
C CYS A 427 4.66 -5.00 3.93
N HIS A 428 3.77 -4.01 4.03
CA HIS A 428 3.34 -3.45 5.32
C HIS A 428 2.11 -4.14 5.92
N MET A 429 1.30 -4.84 5.12
CA MET A 429 0.09 -5.52 5.60
C MET A 429 0.02 -6.97 5.08
N PRO A 430 1.08 -7.80 5.25
CA PRO A 430 1.14 -9.11 4.64
C PRO A 430 -0.03 -10.00 5.05
N ARG A 431 -0.41 -10.93 4.16
CA ARG A 431 -1.51 -11.85 4.45
C ARG A 431 -1.13 -12.87 5.50
N MET A 432 -2.00 -13.08 6.49
CA MET A 432 -1.80 -14.07 7.54
C MET A 432 -3.07 -14.87 7.79
N ARG A 433 -2.88 -16.09 8.29
CA ARG A 433 -4.00 -16.93 8.72
C ARG A 433 -4.63 -16.34 9.98
N MET A 434 -5.94 -16.10 9.92
CA MET A 434 -6.73 -15.61 11.04
C MET A 434 -8.17 -16.11 10.90
N ASP A 435 -8.80 -16.45 12.03
CA ASP A 435 -10.24 -16.71 12.07
C ASP A 435 -10.98 -15.39 12.23
N ASP A 436 -11.37 -14.80 11.10
CA ASP A 436 -12.04 -13.51 11.00
C ASP A 436 -13.10 -13.58 9.87
N PRO A 437 -14.30 -12.96 10.00
CA PRO A 437 -15.33 -12.97 8.96
C PRO A 437 -14.88 -12.37 7.60
N ALA A 438 -13.89 -11.48 7.59
CA ALA A 438 -13.28 -10.90 6.40
C ALA A 438 -12.22 -11.81 5.75
N ALA A 439 -11.85 -12.93 6.38
CA ALA A 439 -10.82 -13.82 5.86
C ALA A 439 -11.18 -14.39 4.47
N LYS A 440 -10.26 -14.24 3.52
CA LYS A 440 -10.34 -14.84 2.18
C LYS A 440 -9.38 -16.01 2.12
N SER A 441 -9.88 -17.21 1.82
CA SER A 441 -9.09 -18.44 1.87
C SER A 441 -8.39 -18.64 3.22
N GLY A 442 -9.04 -18.23 4.30
CA GLY A 442 -8.51 -18.33 5.67
C GLY A 442 -7.44 -17.30 6.04
N THR A 443 -7.19 -16.28 5.20
CA THR A 443 -6.22 -15.22 5.50
C THR A 443 -6.81 -13.81 5.46
N VAL A 444 -6.24 -12.90 6.27
CA VAL A 444 -6.52 -11.45 6.29
C VAL A 444 -5.21 -10.67 6.17
N HIS A 445 -5.28 -9.41 5.80
CA HIS A 445 -4.11 -8.51 5.87
C HIS A 445 -3.76 -8.21 7.33
N ASP A 446 -2.47 -8.22 7.65
CA ASP A 446 -1.98 -7.79 8.96
C ASP A 446 -2.18 -6.28 9.16
N HIS A 447 -2.70 -5.90 10.32
CA HIS A 447 -2.90 -4.49 10.68
C HIS A 447 -1.95 -4.03 11.80
N SER A 448 -0.85 -4.75 12.03
CA SER A 448 0.26 -4.22 12.84
C SER A 448 1.14 -3.26 12.03
N PHE A 449 0.97 -3.26 10.71
CA PHE A 449 1.65 -2.40 9.73
C PHE A 449 3.18 -2.61 9.67
N ASN A 450 3.65 -3.86 9.86
CA ASN A 450 5.05 -4.31 9.86
C ASN A 450 6.07 -3.23 10.26
N TYR A 451 6.16 -3.05 11.57
CA TYR A 451 6.72 -1.87 12.20
C TYR A 451 8.26 -1.95 12.35
N HIS A 452 8.99 -1.02 11.71
CA HIS A 452 10.44 -0.85 11.87
C HIS A 452 10.85 0.16 12.95
N VAL A 453 9.90 0.76 13.67
CA VAL A 453 10.18 1.84 14.62
C VAL A 453 10.33 1.29 16.05
N VAL A 454 11.13 1.96 16.87
CA VAL A 454 11.13 1.75 18.33
C VAL A 454 9.97 2.56 18.89
N ASN A 455 8.90 1.90 19.35
CA ASN A 455 7.80 2.55 20.05
C ASN A 455 8.33 3.23 21.34
N GLN A 456 7.70 4.32 21.81
CA GLN A 456 7.93 4.91 23.15
C GLN A 456 7.84 3.90 24.32
N LYS A 457 7.31 2.69 24.08
CA LYS A 457 7.25 1.56 25.01
C LYS A 457 8.48 0.66 24.98
N GLY A 458 9.50 0.95 24.16
CA GLY A 458 10.81 0.27 24.18
C GLY A 458 10.79 -1.23 23.85
N SER A 459 9.68 -1.79 23.38
CA SER A 459 9.58 -3.21 23.04
C SER A 459 10.23 -3.49 21.69
N THR A 460 11.55 -3.70 21.69
CA THR A 460 12.33 -4.21 20.54
C THR A 460 11.95 -5.65 20.17
N THR A 461 11.51 -6.45 21.16
CA THR A 461 11.31 -7.90 21.03
C THR A 461 10.13 -8.31 20.15
N GLU A 462 8.98 -7.61 20.15
CA GLU A 462 7.84 -8.00 19.28
C GLU A 462 8.04 -7.62 17.80
N ASN A 463 8.78 -6.55 17.50
CA ASN A 463 9.02 -6.10 16.12
C ASN A 463 10.07 -6.96 15.40
N ASP A 464 11.08 -7.41 16.14
CA ASP A 464 12.06 -8.37 15.61
C ASP A 464 11.40 -9.72 15.30
N LEU A 465 10.40 -10.12 16.09
CA LEU A 465 9.58 -11.31 15.81
C LEU A 465 8.73 -11.17 14.55
N ILE A 466 8.32 -9.97 14.14
CA ILE A 466 7.58 -9.71 12.89
C ILE A 466 8.53 -9.83 11.69
N VAL A 467 9.67 -9.14 11.69
CA VAL A 467 10.67 -9.24 10.61
C VAL A 467 11.19 -10.68 10.48
N GLN A 468 11.50 -11.34 11.59
CA GLN A 468 11.89 -12.75 11.62
C GLN A 468 10.75 -13.68 11.17
N ARG A 469 9.49 -13.38 11.50
CA ARG A 469 8.31 -14.15 11.06
C ARG A 469 8.08 -14.04 9.55
N TYR A 470 8.37 -12.89 8.95
CA TYR A 470 8.22 -12.68 7.50
C TYR A 470 9.49 -12.96 6.70
N LYS A 471 10.62 -13.27 7.37
CA LYS A 471 11.92 -13.53 6.74
C LYS A 471 12.36 -12.42 5.77
N ILE A 472 11.91 -11.18 6.02
CA ILE A 472 12.28 -10.03 5.20
C ILE A 472 13.70 -9.65 5.59
N ASN A 473 14.58 -9.51 4.60
CA ASN A 473 15.94 -9.03 4.79
C ASN A 473 16.07 -7.64 4.15
N PRO A 474 15.62 -6.56 4.83
CA PRO A 474 15.46 -5.25 4.21
C PRO A 474 16.80 -4.61 3.86
N ILE A 475 17.81 -4.80 4.71
CA ILE A 475 19.18 -4.32 4.50
C ILE A 475 20.14 -5.50 4.58
N ARG A 476 21.03 -5.60 3.60
CA ARG A 476 22.15 -6.54 3.61
C ARG A 476 23.46 -5.80 3.90
N LEU A 477 24.29 -6.39 4.75
CA LEU A 477 25.63 -5.91 5.08
C LEU A 477 26.66 -6.99 4.77
N ASP A 478 27.71 -6.64 4.03
CA ASP A 478 28.82 -7.53 3.75
C ASP A 478 30.15 -6.79 3.93
N VAL A 479 31.13 -7.44 4.55
CA VAL A 479 32.52 -6.97 4.52
C VAL A 479 33.14 -7.50 3.22
N VAL A 480 33.51 -6.61 2.31
CA VAL A 480 33.89 -7.01 0.93
C VAL A 480 35.38 -6.98 0.68
N SER A 481 36.14 -6.12 1.35
CA SER A 481 37.60 -6.14 1.24
C SER A 481 38.29 -5.66 2.51
N ILE A 482 39.46 -6.23 2.78
CA ILE A 482 40.48 -5.66 3.65
C ILE A 482 41.80 -5.70 2.89
N GLN A 483 42.49 -4.55 2.81
CA GLN A 483 43.67 -4.42 1.98
C GLN A 483 44.75 -3.63 2.70
N LYS A 484 46.00 -4.06 2.57
CA LYS A 484 47.14 -3.28 3.03
C LYS A 484 47.33 -2.06 2.13
N LYS A 485 47.58 -0.89 2.72
CA LYS A 485 47.95 0.33 1.99
C LYS A 485 49.33 0.14 1.34
N ASP A 486 49.45 0.40 0.04
CA ASP A 486 50.73 0.36 -0.69
C ASP A 486 51.08 1.78 -1.16
N GLY A 487 52.13 2.37 -0.57
CA GLY A 487 52.42 3.79 -0.73
C GLY A 487 51.29 4.68 -0.20
N ASN A 488 50.72 5.52 -1.05
CA ASN A 488 49.59 6.42 -0.72
C ASN A 488 48.23 5.88 -1.19
N GLU A 489 48.18 4.73 -1.85
CA GLU A 489 46.97 4.21 -2.50
C GLU A 489 46.58 2.84 -1.92
N PHE A 490 45.28 2.54 -1.97
CA PHE A 490 44.79 1.19 -1.74
C PHE A 490 44.69 0.47 -3.09
N PRO A 491 45.11 -0.81 -3.20
CA PRO A 491 44.93 -1.56 -4.42
C PRO A 491 43.44 -1.62 -4.80
N THR A 492 43.15 -1.70 -6.09
CA THR A 492 41.78 -1.84 -6.62
C THR A 492 41.26 -3.29 -6.58
N GLN A 493 42.09 -4.25 -6.14
CA GLN A 493 41.74 -5.68 -6.12
C GLN A 493 41.03 -6.09 -4.82
N ILE A 494 39.86 -6.72 -4.94
CA ILE A 494 39.08 -7.20 -3.79
C ILE A 494 39.70 -8.49 -3.25
N SER A 495 40.37 -8.37 -2.11
CA SER A 495 41.13 -9.45 -1.49
C SER A 495 40.33 -10.55 -0.79
N TYR A 496 39.00 -10.42 -0.65
CA TYR A 496 38.22 -11.42 0.10
C TYR A 496 37.97 -12.70 -0.71
N PHE A 497 38.11 -12.67 -2.05
CA PHE A 497 37.82 -13.80 -2.94
C PHE A 497 38.98 -14.23 -3.85
N ASP A 498 40.11 -13.53 -3.83
CA ASP A 498 41.32 -14.02 -4.48
C ASP A 498 41.94 -15.13 -3.62
N GLU A 499 42.28 -16.26 -4.25
CA GLU A 499 42.93 -17.41 -3.59
C GLU A 499 44.27 -17.02 -2.93
N ASP A 500 44.86 -15.90 -3.38
CA ASP A 500 46.02 -15.25 -2.79
C ASP A 500 45.58 -14.36 -1.62
N ALA A 501 45.44 -14.97 -0.45
CA ALA A 501 45.06 -14.22 0.74
C ALA A 501 46.06 -13.12 1.08
N VAL A 502 45.54 -11.95 1.41
CA VAL A 502 46.36 -10.81 1.84
C VAL A 502 46.99 -11.13 3.18
N SER A 503 48.29 -11.42 3.16
CA SER A 503 49.11 -11.43 4.37
C SER A 503 49.28 -9.99 4.85
N ILE A 504 48.41 -9.56 5.76
CA ILE A 504 48.56 -8.29 6.47
C ILE A 504 49.48 -8.51 7.66
N GLN A 505 50.44 -7.63 7.91
CA GLN A 505 51.31 -7.72 9.08
C GLN A 505 50.83 -6.78 10.20
N PRO A 506 51.02 -7.14 11.48
CA PRO A 506 50.89 -6.18 12.58
C PRO A 506 51.72 -4.91 12.29
N GLY A 507 51.21 -3.75 12.66
CA GLY A 507 51.81 -2.44 12.35
C GLY A 507 51.42 -1.88 10.98
N ALA A 508 50.81 -2.66 10.07
CA ALA A 508 50.40 -2.18 8.76
C ALA A 508 49.12 -1.30 8.83
N THR A 509 49.06 -0.28 7.97
CA THR A 509 47.83 0.45 7.68
C THR A 509 46.99 -0.33 6.67
N VAL A 510 45.70 -0.47 6.96
CA VAL A 510 44.74 -1.22 6.16
C VAL A 510 43.52 -0.39 5.82
N GLY A 511 42.95 -0.66 4.65
CA GLY A 511 41.66 -0.18 4.19
C GLY A 511 40.63 -1.30 4.31
N LEU A 512 39.47 -1.00 4.88
CA LEU A 512 38.33 -1.91 5.06
C LEU A 512 37.12 -1.35 4.31
N GLN A 513 36.47 -2.21 3.53
CA GLN A 513 35.24 -1.85 2.82
C GLN A 513 34.05 -2.64 3.33
N VAL A 514 32.97 -1.92 3.67
CA VAL A 514 31.68 -2.49 4.07
C VAL A 514 30.64 -2.10 3.03
N LEU A 515 30.03 -3.10 2.41
CA LEU A 515 28.93 -2.95 1.48
C LEU A 515 27.60 -2.90 2.25
N VAL A 516 26.78 -1.91 1.94
CA VAL A 516 25.45 -1.71 2.49
C VAL A 516 24.45 -1.72 1.34
N GLN A 517 23.50 -2.65 1.35
CA GLN A 517 22.53 -2.80 0.28
C GLN A 517 21.10 -2.63 0.80
N SER A 518 20.30 -1.84 0.07
CA SER A 518 18.84 -1.90 0.11
C SER A 518 18.35 -3.11 -0.67
N ASN A 519 17.82 -4.13 0.02
CA ASN A 519 17.51 -5.42 -0.59
C ASN A 519 16.01 -5.63 -0.83
N GLU A 520 15.16 -5.43 0.18
CA GLU A 520 13.70 -5.63 0.08
C GLU A 520 12.90 -4.37 0.45
N ILE A 521 13.49 -3.19 0.20
CA ILE A 521 12.86 -1.89 0.51
C ILE A 521 12.43 -1.22 -0.79
N GLY A 522 11.13 -0.99 -0.93
CA GLY A 522 10.53 -0.37 -2.11
C GLY A 522 10.67 1.14 -2.19
N HIS A 523 11.08 1.81 -1.12
CA HIS A 523 11.26 3.26 -1.04
C HIS A 523 12.64 3.62 -0.46
N ASP A 524 12.96 4.90 -0.40
CA ASP A 524 14.22 5.41 0.14
C ASP A 524 14.37 5.00 1.61
N PHE A 525 15.60 4.68 2.02
CA PHE A 525 15.93 4.24 3.37
C PHE A 525 17.03 5.12 4.00
N PRO A 526 16.85 5.60 5.25
CA PRO A 526 15.64 5.50 6.06
C PRO A 526 14.47 6.28 5.44
N GLY A 527 13.25 5.73 5.51
CA GLY A 527 12.03 6.46 5.13
C GLY A 527 11.55 7.38 6.26
N ARG A 528 10.35 7.96 6.11
CA ARG A 528 9.72 8.90 7.09
C ARG A 528 10.49 10.24 7.17
N TYR A 529 10.41 10.95 8.30
CA TYR A 529 11.21 12.16 8.63
C TYR A 529 12.68 11.76 8.82
N SER A 530 13.38 11.49 7.71
CA SER A 530 14.77 11.03 7.72
C SER A 530 15.77 12.05 8.28
N GLU A 531 15.34 13.29 8.51
CA GLU A 531 16.09 14.34 9.19
C GLU A 531 16.03 14.27 10.71
N SER A 532 15.04 13.59 11.28
CA SER A 532 14.97 13.36 12.72
C SER A 532 15.43 11.94 13.10
N ILE A 533 15.39 11.01 12.13
CA ILE A 533 15.95 9.67 12.31
C ILE A 533 17.47 9.73 12.20
N GLU A 534 18.17 9.08 13.13
CA GLU A 534 19.61 8.85 13.02
C GLU A 534 19.87 7.39 12.64
N THR A 535 20.39 7.18 11.43
CA THR A 535 20.80 5.85 10.93
C THR A 535 22.29 5.87 10.62
N TRP A 536 23.08 4.96 11.18
CA TRP A 536 24.53 4.95 11.02
C TRP A 536 25.14 3.56 11.05
N LEU A 537 26.35 3.43 10.51
CA LEU A 537 27.11 2.18 10.51
C LEU A 537 28.09 2.15 11.70
N GLU A 538 27.94 1.18 12.59
CA GLU A 538 28.95 0.80 13.59
C GLU A 538 29.86 -0.27 12.99
N VAL A 539 31.18 -0.04 13.05
CA VAL A 539 32.18 -1.05 12.70
C VAL A 539 33.10 -1.26 13.90
N LYS A 540 33.35 -2.53 14.23
CA LYS A 540 34.21 -2.94 15.34
C LYS A 540 35.13 -4.06 14.86
N VAL A 541 36.43 -3.87 15.04
CA VAL A 541 37.46 -4.85 14.74
C VAL A 541 38.13 -5.25 16.04
N ARG A 542 38.15 -6.55 16.33
CA ARG A 542 38.81 -7.14 17.50
C ARG A 542 39.72 -8.26 17.08
N ASP A 543 40.70 -8.59 17.90
CA ASP A 543 41.47 -9.82 17.70
C ASP A 543 40.85 -11.03 18.40
N GLU A 544 41.44 -12.22 18.24
CA GLU A 544 41.01 -13.47 18.89
C GLU A 544 41.07 -13.44 20.42
N HIS A 545 41.79 -12.47 20.99
CA HIS A 545 41.89 -12.23 22.43
C HIS A 545 40.86 -11.19 22.92
N ASP A 546 39.88 -10.83 22.08
CA ASP A 546 38.85 -9.81 22.32
C ASP A 546 39.43 -8.39 22.52
N ARG A 547 40.68 -8.15 22.10
CA ARG A 547 41.30 -6.82 22.17
C ARG A 547 40.79 -5.96 21.03
N LEU A 548 40.40 -4.73 21.35
CA LEU A 548 39.92 -3.76 20.36
C LEU A 548 41.07 -3.28 19.46
N VAL A 549 40.92 -3.47 18.15
CA VAL A 549 41.87 -3.04 17.11
C VAL A 549 41.40 -1.74 16.46
N PHE A 550 40.12 -1.67 16.09
CA PHE A 550 39.52 -0.48 15.49
C PHE A 550 38.03 -0.39 15.86
N GLN A 551 37.51 0.83 15.95
CA GLN A 551 36.08 1.07 16.02
C GLN A 551 35.69 2.39 15.35
N SER A 552 34.49 2.43 14.79
CA SER A 552 33.80 3.63 14.33
C SER A 552 32.29 3.48 14.55
N GLY A 553 31.56 4.59 14.66
CA GLY A 553 30.10 4.57 14.87
C GLY A 553 29.69 4.12 16.27
N THR A 554 30.59 4.22 17.25
CA THR A 554 30.26 4.03 18.66
C THR A 554 29.52 5.24 19.22
N ILE A 555 28.79 5.01 20.32
CA ILE A 555 28.13 6.05 21.08
C ILE A 555 29.02 6.40 22.28
N ASP A 556 29.25 7.69 22.52
CA ASP A 556 30.01 8.18 23.68
C ASP A 556 29.17 8.26 24.97
N ASP A 557 29.80 8.66 26.08
CA ASP A 557 29.12 8.81 27.38
C ASP A 557 28.01 9.88 27.39
N PHE A 558 27.99 10.76 26.38
CA PHE A 558 26.98 11.79 26.17
C PHE A 558 25.90 11.35 25.18
N ASN A 559 25.84 10.06 24.83
CA ASN A 559 24.88 9.48 23.89
C ASN A 559 25.02 9.99 22.44
N ARG A 560 26.22 10.46 22.08
CA ARG A 560 26.54 11.03 20.77
C ARG A 560 27.16 9.98 19.87
N VAL A 561 26.73 9.92 18.61
CA VAL A 561 27.33 9.01 17.63
C VAL A 561 28.63 9.64 17.15
N ASP A 562 29.68 8.82 17.02
CA ASP A 562 30.94 9.19 16.37
C ASP A 562 30.70 10.11 15.15
N LYS A 563 31.33 11.29 15.19
CA LYS A 563 31.14 12.36 14.21
C LYS A 563 31.55 11.95 12.79
N ASP A 564 32.50 11.03 12.69
CA ASP A 564 33.08 10.58 11.41
C ASP A 564 32.40 9.28 10.93
N ALA A 565 31.39 8.79 11.64
CA ALA A 565 30.62 7.62 11.23
C ALA A 565 29.81 7.89 9.97
N MET A 566 29.69 6.87 9.11
CA MET A 566 28.77 6.92 7.98
C MET A 566 27.32 6.97 8.48
N LYS A 567 26.56 7.98 8.02
CA LYS A 567 25.15 8.19 8.38
C LYS A 567 24.29 8.31 7.13
N TRP A 568 23.08 7.72 7.17
CA TRP A 568 22.07 7.85 6.12
C TRP A 568 20.90 8.67 6.62
N GLY A 569 20.45 9.61 5.82
CA GLY A 569 19.34 10.52 6.14
C GLY A 569 19.30 11.74 5.24
N THR A 570 18.45 12.70 5.60
CA THR A 570 18.35 13.99 4.92
C THR A 570 18.80 15.11 5.84
N VAL A 571 19.38 16.16 5.26
CA VAL A 571 19.78 17.37 5.98
C VAL A 571 19.11 18.57 5.35
N TYR A 572 18.33 19.29 6.17
CA TYR A 572 17.60 20.48 5.77
C TYR A 572 18.31 21.75 6.26
N TYR A 573 18.28 22.80 5.47
CA TYR A 573 18.70 24.14 5.88
C TYR A 573 17.57 25.14 5.60
N ASP A 574 17.51 26.19 6.41
CA ASP A 574 16.56 27.28 6.18
C ASP A 574 17.12 28.27 5.14
N ARG A 575 16.31 29.27 4.76
CA ARG A 575 16.71 30.30 3.78
C ARG A 575 17.88 31.18 4.25
N LYS A 576 18.24 31.14 5.53
CA LYS A 576 19.38 31.88 6.11
C LYS A 576 20.63 30.99 6.21
N GLY A 577 20.59 29.78 5.64
CA GLY A 577 21.70 28.83 5.69
C GLY A 577 21.91 28.20 7.06
N ARG A 578 20.91 28.26 7.95
CA ARG A 578 20.97 27.61 9.27
C ARG A 578 20.44 26.19 9.14
N LEU A 579 21.11 25.24 9.79
CA LEU A 579 20.64 23.87 9.87
C LEU A 579 19.22 23.85 10.47
N VAL A 580 18.29 23.21 9.77
CA VAL A 580 16.94 22.98 10.26
C VAL A 580 16.98 21.70 11.07
N THR A 581 16.73 21.86 12.37
CA THR A 581 16.55 20.76 13.33
C THR A 581 15.11 20.76 13.79
N TRP A 582 14.64 19.65 14.35
CA TRP A 582 13.34 19.61 15.00
C TRP A 582 13.16 20.75 16.03
N PRO A 583 11.94 21.31 16.17
CA PRO A 583 10.69 21.01 15.45
C PRO A 583 10.53 21.80 14.15
N HIS A 584 11.58 22.48 13.67
CA HIS A 584 11.48 23.49 12.63
C HIS A 584 11.54 22.94 11.20
N GLY A 585 11.31 21.64 10.99
CA GLY A 585 11.30 20.99 9.66
C GLY A 585 10.41 21.70 8.62
N PHE A 586 9.31 22.32 9.07
CA PHE A 586 8.39 23.08 8.21
C PHE A 586 8.90 24.48 7.82
N THR A 587 9.97 24.96 8.47
CA THR A 587 10.71 26.16 8.07
C THR A 587 11.84 25.84 7.09
N ALA A 588 12.06 24.56 6.79
CA ALA A 588 13.02 24.14 5.79
C ALA A 588 12.64 24.77 4.45
N GLY A 589 13.55 25.59 3.92
CA GLY A 589 13.45 26.11 2.58
C GLY A 589 14.27 25.29 1.57
N LYS A 590 14.99 24.26 2.03
CA LYS A 590 16.07 23.58 1.27
C LYS A 590 16.32 22.15 1.78
N ILE A 591 16.21 21.14 0.92
CA ILE A 591 16.92 19.86 1.08
C ILE A 591 18.33 20.16 0.58
N THR A 592 19.31 20.16 1.48
CA THR A 592 20.69 20.46 1.08
C THR A 592 21.47 19.19 0.79
N TYR A 593 21.06 18.07 1.39
CA TYR A 593 21.71 16.78 1.23
C TYR A 593 20.68 15.66 1.48
N ASP A 594 20.55 14.73 0.53
CA ASP A 594 19.78 13.49 0.67
C ASP A 594 20.74 12.32 0.43
N HIS A 595 21.15 11.66 1.51
CA HIS A 595 22.03 10.50 1.49
C HIS A 595 21.28 9.27 2.00
N ARG A 596 20.02 9.13 1.59
CA ARG A 596 19.26 7.89 1.79
C ARG A 596 19.62 6.86 0.72
N LEU A 597 19.66 5.59 1.12
CA LEU A 597 19.79 4.46 0.20
C LEU A 597 18.53 4.34 -0.65
N LYS A 598 18.70 4.27 -1.98
CA LYS A 598 17.59 4.11 -2.92
C LYS A 598 17.18 2.62 -3.05
N PRO A 599 15.94 2.32 -3.46
CA PRO A 599 15.48 0.93 -3.64
C PRO A 599 16.41 0.10 -4.53
N LEU A 600 16.76 -1.12 -4.10
CA LEU A 600 17.63 -2.07 -4.83
C LEU A 600 19.01 -1.51 -5.20
N THR A 601 19.49 -0.49 -4.49
CA THR A 601 20.83 0.05 -4.66
C THR A 601 21.75 -0.36 -3.52
N SER A 602 23.06 -0.21 -3.75
CA SER A 602 24.09 -0.51 -2.76
C SER A 602 25.10 0.62 -2.68
N GLU A 603 25.75 0.73 -1.53
CA GLU A 603 26.82 1.70 -1.26
C GLU A 603 27.98 1.02 -0.55
N VAL A 604 29.21 1.46 -0.84
CA VAL A 604 30.43 0.96 -0.19
C VAL A 604 30.99 2.04 0.73
N VAL A 605 31.13 1.71 2.00
CA VAL A 605 31.73 2.55 3.04
C VAL A 605 33.18 2.12 3.24
N HIS A 606 34.09 3.08 3.26
CA HIS A 606 35.54 2.85 3.39
C HIS A 606 36.03 3.29 4.77
N TYR A 607 36.89 2.47 5.38
CA TYR A 607 37.56 2.76 6.64
C TYR A 607 39.06 2.57 6.47
N GLU A 608 39.88 3.42 7.08
CA GLU A 608 41.34 3.26 7.14
C GLU A 608 41.77 3.20 8.60
N PHE A 609 42.58 2.20 8.97
CA PHE A 609 43.14 2.08 10.32
C PHE A 609 44.48 1.35 10.33
N GLN A 610 45.26 1.54 11.38
CA GLN A 610 46.51 0.82 11.59
C GLN A 610 46.30 -0.37 12.52
N ILE A 611 46.82 -1.54 12.14
CA ILE A 611 46.81 -2.72 13.01
C ILE A 611 47.88 -2.54 14.10
N PRO A 612 47.56 -2.67 15.40
CA PRO A 612 48.54 -2.59 16.47
C PRO A 612 49.66 -3.63 16.32
N GLU A 613 50.90 -3.28 16.66
CA GLU A 613 52.04 -4.22 16.62
C GLU A 613 51.83 -5.43 17.54
N ASN A 614 51.08 -5.26 18.62
CA ASN A 614 50.79 -6.31 19.59
C ASN A 614 49.50 -7.09 19.27
N CYS A 615 48.88 -6.90 18.10
CA CYS A 615 47.66 -7.61 17.67
C CYS A 615 47.87 -9.13 17.63
N GLY A 616 46.78 -9.88 17.83
CA GLY A 616 46.75 -11.33 17.69
C GLY A 616 46.91 -11.82 16.24
N ASP A 617 46.73 -13.12 16.03
CA ASP A 617 46.85 -13.78 14.72
C ASP A 617 45.57 -13.71 13.88
N GLU A 618 44.43 -13.30 14.46
CA GLU A 618 43.14 -13.18 13.76
C GLU A 618 42.46 -11.84 14.07
N LEU A 619 41.65 -11.34 13.12
CA LEU A 619 40.74 -10.21 13.28
C LEU A 619 39.30 -10.65 13.06
N TYR A 620 38.42 -10.21 13.95
CA TYR A 620 36.98 -10.34 13.89
C TYR A 620 36.37 -8.97 13.62
N ILE A 621 35.78 -8.81 12.44
CA ILE A 621 35.13 -7.58 11.98
C ILE A 621 33.63 -7.74 12.15
N THR A 622 33.04 -6.89 12.99
CA THR A 622 31.60 -6.77 13.16
C THR A 622 31.14 -5.46 12.54
N ALA A 623 30.18 -5.52 11.62
CA ALA A 623 29.50 -4.34 11.09
C ALA A 623 28.01 -4.39 11.43
N ARG A 624 27.47 -3.30 11.95
CA ARG A 624 26.07 -3.17 12.36
C ARG A 624 25.48 -1.87 11.86
N LEU A 625 24.42 -1.96 11.09
CA LEU A 625 23.61 -0.78 10.77
C LEU A 625 22.69 -0.52 11.95
N LYS A 626 22.80 0.66 12.56
CA LYS A 626 22.01 1.07 13.71
C LYS A 626 21.05 2.20 13.34
N GLN A 627 19.90 2.22 14.00
CA GLN A 627 18.91 3.27 13.83
C GLN A 627 18.28 3.66 15.17
N ARG A 628 18.04 4.96 15.36
CA ARG A 628 17.20 5.52 16.44
C ARG A 628 16.30 6.63 15.89
N ASN A 629 15.21 6.90 16.59
CA ASN A 629 14.17 7.82 16.11
C ASN A 629 14.55 9.30 16.18
N ILE A 630 15.53 9.66 17.02
CA ILE A 630 15.88 11.06 17.34
C ILE A 630 17.38 11.26 17.21
N GLN A 631 17.75 12.30 16.44
CA GLN A 631 19.12 12.74 16.31
C GLN A 631 19.60 13.38 17.61
N GLU A 632 20.88 13.17 17.89
CA GLU A 632 21.62 13.74 19.01
C GLU A 632 21.32 15.23 19.30
N LYS A 633 21.31 16.09 18.27
CA LYS A 633 21.12 17.55 18.42
C LYS A 633 19.73 17.93 18.90
N GLU A 634 18.73 17.08 18.66
CA GLU A 634 17.35 17.31 19.06
C GLU A 634 17.15 16.93 20.55
N ASP A 635 17.98 16.02 21.06
CA ASP A 635 18.01 15.57 22.46
C ASP A 635 18.54 16.66 23.42
N GLU A 636 19.61 17.37 23.01
CA GLU A 636 20.14 18.52 23.76
C GLU A 636 19.10 19.67 23.88
N LEU A 637 18.29 19.88 22.83
CA LEU A 637 17.24 20.89 22.82
C LEU A 637 16.03 20.52 23.71
N LEU A 638 15.69 19.23 23.79
CA LEU A 638 14.64 18.72 24.68
C LEU A 638 15.04 18.82 26.16
N THR A 639 16.28 18.45 26.49
CA THR A 639 16.80 18.51 27.85
C THR A 639 16.92 19.96 28.35
N MET A 640 17.32 20.91 27.49
CA MET A 640 17.37 22.35 27.84
C MET A 640 15.98 23.00 28.02
N LYS A 641 14.96 22.64 27.25
CA LYS A 641 13.60 23.22 27.41
C LYS A 641 12.85 22.70 28.64
N SER A 642 13.30 21.58 29.23
CA SER A 642 12.71 21.03 30.45
C SER A 642 12.80 21.96 31.67
N SER A 643 13.74 22.92 31.67
CA SER A 643 13.86 23.92 32.75
C SER A 643 12.73 24.96 32.76
N ASN A 644 11.90 25.03 31.71
CA ASN A 644 10.82 26.01 31.56
C ASN A 644 9.39 25.41 31.66
N GLY A 645 9.24 24.23 32.27
CA GLY A 645 7.95 23.78 32.81
C GLY A 645 7.06 22.88 31.94
N VAL A 646 7.57 22.31 30.85
CA VAL A 646 6.89 21.18 30.19
C VAL A 646 7.49 19.89 30.75
N VAL A 647 6.75 19.24 31.65
CA VAL A 647 7.17 17.98 32.29
C VAL A 647 7.12 16.85 31.25
N HIS A 648 8.29 16.35 30.86
CA HIS A 648 8.39 15.08 30.15
C HIS A 648 8.33 13.93 31.15
N SER A 649 7.60 12.86 30.81
CA SER A 649 7.69 11.59 31.54
C SER A 649 9.11 11.01 31.37
N PRO A 650 9.84 10.69 32.45
CA PRO A 650 11.18 10.09 32.38
C PRO A 650 11.23 8.79 31.54
N ASN A 651 10.11 8.09 31.42
CA ASN A 651 10.02 6.84 30.66
C ASN A 651 10.03 7.04 29.14
N ALA A 652 9.62 8.20 28.62
CA ALA A 652 9.59 8.48 27.17
C ALA A 652 11.00 8.71 26.58
N MET A 653 11.94 9.22 27.37
CA MET A 653 13.35 9.37 26.95
C MET A 653 14.05 8.00 26.86
N SER A 654 13.78 7.08 27.79
CA SER A 654 14.46 5.78 27.86
C SER A 654 14.25 4.89 26.61
N SER A 655 13.11 5.01 25.92
CA SER A 655 12.79 4.27 24.69
C SER A 655 13.33 4.91 23.42
N VAL A 656 13.67 6.20 23.45
CA VAL A 656 14.12 6.99 22.30
C VAL A 656 15.60 6.72 21.96
N HIS A 657 16.42 6.41 22.97
CA HIS A 657 17.86 6.21 22.82
C HIS A 657 18.26 4.77 22.50
N VAL A 658 17.30 3.84 22.36
CA VAL A 658 17.61 2.45 22.05
C VAL A 658 17.97 2.34 20.56
N ALA A 659 19.27 2.33 20.27
CA ALA A 659 19.79 2.04 18.95
C ALA A 659 19.42 0.60 18.58
N LYS A 660 18.55 0.43 17.57
CA LYS A 660 18.19 -0.88 17.05
C LYS A 660 19.22 -1.32 16.01
N ILE A 661 19.63 -2.59 16.07
CA ILE A 661 20.39 -3.23 14.98
C ILE A 661 19.40 -3.54 13.85
N VAL A 662 19.57 -2.87 12.71
CA VAL A 662 18.78 -3.07 11.49
C VAL A 662 19.34 -4.23 10.66
N ALA A 663 20.66 -4.37 10.66
CA ALA A 663 21.39 -5.47 10.05
C ALA A 663 22.73 -5.67 10.76
N GLU A 664 23.25 -6.89 10.76
CA GLU A 664 24.55 -7.24 11.36
C GLU A 664 25.26 -8.28 10.50
N THR A 665 26.59 -8.17 10.40
CA THR A 665 27.48 -9.17 9.82
C THR A 665 28.75 -9.32 10.66
N LEU A 666 29.31 -10.53 10.68
CA LEU A 666 30.52 -10.89 11.41
C LEU A 666 31.45 -11.69 10.49
N THR A 667 32.67 -11.20 10.30
CA THR A 667 33.68 -11.79 9.41
C THR A 667 35.00 -11.98 10.15
N GLY A 668 35.57 -13.19 10.12
CA GLY A 668 36.90 -13.50 10.67
C GLY A 668 37.99 -13.50 9.59
N ILE A 669 39.18 -12.97 9.88
CA ILE A 669 40.32 -12.82 8.95
C ILE A 669 41.62 -13.19 9.69
N SER A 670 42.58 -13.87 9.03
CA SER A 670 43.89 -14.22 9.64
C SER A 670 45.01 -13.26 9.22
N ILE A 671 45.93 -12.95 10.14
CA ILE A 671 47.03 -11.97 10.02
C ILE A 671 48.42 -12.67 9.80
N ALA A 672 48.50 -14.01 9.78
CA ALA A 672 49.79 -14.72 9.81
C ALA A 672 50.58 -14.76 8.48
N LYS A 673 51.92 -14.87 8.58
CA LYS A 673 52.95 -14.83 7.51
C LYS A 673 52.86 -15.92 6.42
N GLN A 674 51.90 -16.83 6.50
CA GLN A 674 51.53 -17.82 5.49
C GLN A 674 50.14 -18.35 5.86
N LEU A 675 49.21 -18.28 4.91
CA LEU A 675 47.81 -18.63 5.14
C LEU A 675 47.63 -20.14 5.39
N ARG A 676 46.99 -20.50 6.50
CA ARG A 676 46.13 -21.69 6.57
C ARG A 676 44.82 -21.25 7.20
N LEU A 677 43.77 -21.25 6.37
CA LEU A 677 42.39 -20.94 6.76
C LEU A 677 42.01 -21.64 8.07
N PRO A 678 41.52 -20.93 9.11
CA PRO A 678 40.63 -21.53 10.07
C PRO A 678 39.29 -21.74 9.34
N MET A 679 39.10 -22.92 8.75
CA MET A 679 37.78 -23.37 8.32
C MET A 679 36.90 -23.58 9.57
N LYS A 680 36.29 -22.51 10.09
CA LYS A 680 35.03 -22.63 10.85
C LYS A 680 34.28 -21.30 10.97
N ASN A 681 33.02 -21.35 10.51
CA ASN A 681 31.92 -20.40 10.65
C ASN A 681 32.07 -19.13 9.77
N THR A 682 32.00 -19.18 8.44
CA THR A 682 30.81 -19.49 7.63
C THR A 682 31.32 -19.69 6.19
N ILE A 683 31.15 -20.86 5.58
CA ILE A 683 31.44 -21.00 4.15
C ILE A 683 30.32 -20.25 3.43
N LEU A 684 30.62 -19.09 2.85
CA LEU A 684 29.64 -18.39 2.02
C LEU A 684 29.24 -19.31 0.87
N GLY A 685 27.94 -19.48 0.65
CA GLY A 685 27.43 -20.20 -0.51
C GLY A 685 27.79 -19.47 -1.81
N THR A 686 27.87 -20.18 -2.93
CA THR A 686 28.10 -19.57 -4.26
C THR A 686 27.12 -18.43 -4.54
N ASP A 687 25.86 -18.58 -4.12
CA ASP A 687 24.82 -17.55 -4.28
C ASP A 687 25.13 -16.30 -3.44
N GLU A 688 25.68 -16.46 -2.24
CA GLU A 688 26.02 -15.33 -1.37
C GLU A 688 27.19 -14.53 -1.94
N ILE A 689 28.20 -15.22 -2.45
CA ILE A 689 29.37 -14.63 -3.13
C ILE A 689 28.92 -13.91 -4.41
N TYR A 690 28.03 -14.53 -5.19
CA TYR A 690 27.43 -13.92 -6.37
C TYR A 690 26.77 -12.58 -6.04
N GLN A 691 25.90 -12.56 -5.01
CA GLN A 691 25.20 -11.35 -4.61
C GLN A 691 26.18 -10.26 -4.13
N ILE A 692 27.25 -10.60 -3.39
CA ILE A 692 28.26 -9.61 -2.96
C ILE A 692 28.87 -8.91 -4.17
N TRP A 693 29.36 -9.67 -5.15
CA TRP A 693 29.98 -9.11 -6.35
C TRP A 693 28.99 -8.29 -7.19
N PHE A 694 27.77 -8.79 -7.35
CA PHE A 694 26.72 -8.08 -8.08
C PHE A 694 26.41 -6.73 -7.43
N ASN A 695 26.21 -6.71 -6.12
CA ASN A 695 25.85 -5.51 -5.37
C ASN A 695 27.03 -4.54 -5.22
N TYR A 696 28.24 -5.05 -5.10
CA TYR A 696 29.45 -4.23 -5.16
C TYR A 696 29.58 -3.53 -6.51
N GLY A 697 29.30 -4.23 -7.61
CA GLY A 697 29.23 -3.63 -8.96
C GLY A 697 28.19 -2.52 -9.06
N ILE A 698 27.01 -2.68 -8.44
CA ILE A 698 25.99 -1.61 -8.36
C ILE A 698 26.55 -0.39 -7.61
N ALA A 699 27.20 -0.59 -6.47
CA ALA A 699 27.73 0.51 -5.67
C ALA A 699 28.80 1.31 -6.42
N LEU A 700 29.70 0.63 -7.11
CA LEU A 700 30.73 1.25 -7.95
C LEU A 700 30.13 1.97 -9.15
N PHE A 701 29.13 1.37 -9.79
CA PHE A 701 28.39 2.01 -10.88
C PHE A 701 27.77 3.34 -10.39
N LEU A 702 27.10 3.36 -9.24
CA LEU A 702 26.50 4.60 -8.72
C LEU A 702 27.54 5.66 -8.32
N LYS A 703 28.76 5.25 -7.95
CA LYS A 703 29.91 6.14 -7.75
C LYS A 703 30.57 6.63 -9.04
N GLN A 704 30.10 6.16 -10.20
CA GLN A 704 30.67 6.44 -11.52
C GLN A 704 32.06 5.84 -11.74
N GLU A 705 32.42 4.83 -10.94
CA GLU A 705 33.65 4.03 -11.10
C GLU A 705 33.36 2.88 -12.08
N TRP A 706 33.08 3.23 -13.34
CA TRP A 706 32.51 2.31 -14.34
C TRP A 706 33.39 1.10 -14.65
N ASP A 707 34.72 1.27 -14.66
CA ASP A 707 35.66 0.19 -14.92
C ASP A 707 35.74 -0.81 -13.77
N ASP A 708 35.70 -0.33 -12.52
CA ASP A 708 35.63 -1.18 -11.33
C ASP A 708 34.28 -1.91 -11.26
N ALA A 709 33.19 -1.22 -11.59
CA ALA A 709 31.86 -1.81 -11.65
C ALA A 709 31.80 -2.98 -12.63
N GLU A 710 32.35 -2.80 -13.83
CA GLU A 710 32.45 -3.86 -14.84
C GLU A 710 33.29 -5.04 -14.33
N ARG A 711 34.44 -4.78 -13.70
CA ARG A 711 35.26 -5.84 -13.07
C ARG A 711 34.48 -6.62 -12.02
N ALA A 712 33.72 -5.93 -11.16
CA ALA A 712 32.90 -6.57 -10.13
C ALA A 712 31.78 -7.44 -10.73
N PHE A 713 31.07 -6.93 -11.73
CA PHE A 713 30.06 -7.71 -12.46
C PHE A 713 30.66 -8.91 -13.18
N LEU A 714 31.87 -8.80 -13.74
CA LEU A 714 32.58 -9.94 -14.34
C LEU A 714 32.88 -11.04 -13.32
N GLN A 715 33.20 -10.71 -12.07
CA GLN A 715 33.39 -11.72 -11.02
C GLN A 715 32.07 -12.41 -10.66
N ALA A 716 30.97 -11.67 -10.57
CA ALA A 716 29.64 -12.28 -10.41
C ALA A 716 29.28 -13.18 -11.62
N ALA A 717 29.62 -12.77 -12.84
CA ALA A 717 29.36 -13.55 -14.06
C ALA A 717 30.16 -14.87 -14.13
N LYS A 718 31.34 -14.95 -13.49
CA LYS A 718 32.08 -16.22 -13.37
C LYS A 718 31.35 -17.24 -12.50
N ILE A 719 30.54 -16.78 -11.56
CA ILE A 719 29.77 -17.64 -10.64
C ILE A 719 28.43 -18.01 -11.29
N ASN A 720 27.71 -17.01 -11.80
CA ASN A 720 26.44 -17.21 -12.49
C ASN A 720 26.39 -16.31 -13.74
N GLY A 721 26.87 -16.85 -14.87
CA GLY A 721 26.88 -16.15 -16.15
C GLY A 721 25.52 -16.10 -16.86
N ASP A 722 24.51 -16.81 -16.33
CA ASP A 722 23.17 -16.90 -16.92
C ASP A 722 22.21 -15.81 -16.38
N ASP A 723 22.67 -14.95 -15.46
CA ASP A 723 21.89 -13.78 -15.04
C ASP A 723 21.96 -12.66 -16.09
N VAL A 724 20.85 -12.42 -16.78
CA VAL A 724 20.73 -11.37 -17.81
C VAL A 724 21.02 -9.96 -17.27
N HIS A 725 20.74 -9.70 -15.98
CA HIS A 725 20.94 -8.38 -15.38
C HIS A 725 22.42 -8.00 -15.29
N LEU A 726 23.31 -8.98 -15.13
CA LEU A 726 24.76 -8.74 -15.15
C LEU A 726 25.21 -8.13 -16.46
N TRP A 727 24.82 -8.75 -17.57
CA TRP A 727 25.19 -8.31 -18.91
C TRP A 727 24.57 -6.95 -19.24
N ILE A 728 23.33 -6.70 -18.81
CA ILE A 728 22.72 -5.38 -18.92
C ILE A 728 23.48 -4.33 -18.11
N ASN A 729 23.87 -4.63 -16.87
CA ASN A 729 24.59 -3.67 -16.03
C ASN A 729 26.02 -3.40 -16.53
N MET A 730 26.70 -4.41 -17.09
CA MET A 730 27.97 -4.21 -17.80
C MET A 730 27.78 -3.37 -19.08
N ALA A 731 26.73 -3.63 -19.86
CA ALA A 731 26.40 -2.80 -21.04
C ALA A 731 26.14 -1.34 -20.64
N ARG A 732 25.46 -1.09 -19.52
CA ARG A 732 25.25 0.25 -18.97
C ARG A 732 26.58 0.93 -18.63
N ALA A 733 27.50 0.22 -17.96
CA ALA A 733 28.81 0.77 -17.60
C ALA A 733 29.63 1.13 -18.86
N ALA A 734 29.66 0.23 -19.85
CA ALA A 734 30.29 0.49 -21.15
C ALA A 734 29.65 1.68 -21.89
N LEU A 735 28.33 1.80 -21.83
CA LEU A 735 27.57 2.89 -22.44
C LEU A 735 27.87 4.25 -21.80
N GLU A 736 28.09 4.32 -20.49
CA GLU A 736 28.53 5.55 -19.83
C GLU A 736 29.95 5.96 -20.23
N LYS A 737 30.83 4.98 -20.46
CA LYS A 737 32.17 5.19 -21.03
C LYS A 737 32.17 5.53 -22.52
N SER A 738 31.01 5.52 -23.17
CA SER A 738 30.89 5.66 -24.64
C SER A 738 31.63 4.57 -25.44
N ASP A 739 31.82 3.40 -24.84
CA ASP A 739 32.40 2.22 -25.49
C ASP A 739 31.28 1.43 -26.19
N TRP A 740 31.01 1.80 -27.43
CA TRP A 740 29.90 1.27 -28.21
C TRP A 740 30.04 -0.20 -28.59
N GLU A 741 31.27 -0.65 -28.84
CA GLU A 741 31.56 -2.02 -29.26
C GLU A 741 31.30 -2.97 -28.08
N THR A 742 31.88 -2.66 -26.93
CA THR A 742 31.68 -3.43 -25.69
C THR A 742 30.22 -3.38 -25.24
N THR A 743 29.55 -2.23 -25.38
CA THR A 743 28.11 -2.12 -25.09
C THR A 743 27.30 -3.12 -25.92
N GLU A 744 27.52 -3.19 -27.24
CA GLU A 744 26.77 -4.12 -28.11
C GLU A 744 27.09 -5.58 -27.77
N ILE A 745 28.36 -5.91 -27.50
CA ILE A 745 28.77 -7.27 -27.09
C ILE A 745 27.99 -7.71 -25.83
N TYR A 746 27.89 -6.84 -24.83
CA TYR A 746 27.17 -7.18 -23.60
C TYR A 746 25.65 -7.26 -23.81
N LEU A 747 25.07 -6.39 -24.65
CA LEU A 747 23.65 -6.48 -24.99
C LEU A 747 23.31 -7.76 -25.77
N GLU A 748 24.20 -8.23 -26.65
CA GLU A 748 24.01 -9.50 -27.36
C GLU A 748 24.15 -10.72 -26.44
N LYS A 749 25.05 -10.67 -25.44
CA LYS A 749 25.09 -11.70 -24.38
C LYS A 749 23.79 -11.72 -23.57
N ALA A 750 23.27 -10.55 -23.20
CA ALA A 750 21.97 -10.46 -22.52
C ALA A 750 20.85 -11.04 -23.41
N ARG A 751 20.86 -10.73 -24.71
CA ARG A 751 19.88 -11.22 -25.68
C ARG A 751 19.94 -12.73 -25.87
N ALA A 752 21.13 -13.32 -25.82
CA ALA A 752 21.29 -14.77 -25.92
C ALA A 752 20.62 -15.52 -24.75
N ILE A 753 20.57 -14.89 -23.57
CA ILE A 753 19.91 -15.43 -22.36
C ILE A 753 18.41 -15.16 -22.41
N GLU A 754 18.01 -13.91 -22.63
CA GLU A 754 16.60 -13.49 -22.65
C GLU A 754 16.30 -12.58 -23.86
N PRO A 755 15.95 -13.16 -25.03
CA PRO A 755 15.76 -12.39 -26.27
C PRO A 755 14.63 -11.35 -26.23
N GLY A 756 13.63 -11.56 -25.37
CA GLY A 756 12.43 -10.74 -25.27
C GLY A 756 12.51 -9.61 -24.23
N LEU A 757 13.66 -9.40 -23.61
CA LEU A 757 13.79 -8.45 -22.51
C LEU A 757 13.87 -7.01 -23.03
N ASP A 758 12.82 -6.22 -22.76
CA ASP A 758 12.69 -4.84 -23.23
C ASP A 758 13.86 -3.92 -22.83
N ARG A 759 14.54 -4.19 -21.71
CA ARG A 759 15.72 -3.40 -21.29
C ARG A 759 16.87 -3.47 -22.30
N ILE A 760 17.02 -4.58 -23.02
CA ILE A 760 18.01 -4.71 -24.08
C ILE A 760 17.72 -3.67 -25.16
N VAL A 761 16.47 -3.63 -25.63
CA VAL A 761 15.99 -2.67 -26.64
C VAL A 761 16.13 -1.23 -26.13
N TYR A 762 15.84 -0.99 -24.86
CA TYR A 762 16.00 0.32 -24.24
C TYR A 762 17.46 0.79 -24.27
N TYR A 763 18.42 -0.03 -23.84
CA TYR A 763 19.84 0.38 -23.84
C TYR A 763 20.44 0.46 -25.25
N GLN A 764 19.94 -0.31 -26.23
CA GLN A 764 20.23 -0.06 -27.64
C GLN A 764 19.72 1.31 -28.09
N ALA A 765 18.51 1.71 -27.68
CA ALA A 765 17.98 3.03 -27.97
C ALA A 765 18.81 4.14 -27.29
N MET A 766 19.33 3.91 -26.09
CA MET A 766 20.21 4.86 -25.39
C MET A 766 21.55 5.02 -26.11
N MET A 767 22.12 3.91 -26.59
CA MET A 767 23.32 3.94 -27.43
C MET A 767 23.06 4.72 -28.73
N ALA A 768 21.94 4.47 -29.42
CA ALA A 768 21.57 5.19 -30.63
C ALA A 768 21.38 6.70 -30.36
N ASP A 769 20.72 7.08 -29.26
CA ASP A 769 20.57 8.49 -28.84
C ASP A 769 21.93 9.15 -28.58
N LYS A 770 22.84 8.49 -27.84
CA LYS A 770 24.20 9.01 -27.57
C LYS A 770 25.04 9.15 -28.85
N LYS A 771 24.86 8.26 -29.84
CA LYS A 771 25.49 8.36 -31.18
C LYS A 771 24.86 9.44 -32.08
N GLY A 772 23.73 10.02 -31.69
CA GLY A 772 22.97 10.96 -32.52
C GLY A 772 22.04 10.31 -33.55
N ASN A 773 21.89 8.98 -33.53
CA ASN A 773 20.99 8.21 -34.38
C ASN A 773 19.55 8.26 -33.84
N LEU A 774 18.96 9.45 -33.85
CA LEU A 774 17.69 9.71 -33.19
C LEU A 774 16.49 8.96 -33.80
N ASP A 775 16.50 8.65 -35.11
CA ASP A 775 15.40 7.91 -35.75
C ASP A 775 15.37 6.44 -35.31
N GLU A 776 16.55 5.84 -35.17
CA GLU A 776 16.74 4.48 -34.63
C GLU A 776 16.30 4.44 -33.17
N ALA A 777 16.78 5.38 -32.35
CA ALA A 777 16.38 5.50 -30.94
C ALA A 777 14.86 5.61 -30.79
N LEU A 778 14.19 6.44 -31.61
CA LEU A 778 12.73 6.56 -31.58
C LEU A 778 12.01 5.31 -32.04
N SER A 779 12.56 4.56 -32.99
CA SER A 779 11.97 3.29 -33.43
C SER A 779 11.99 2.28 -32.28
N LEU A 780 13.16 2.06 -31.69
CA LEU A 780 13.36 1.11 -30.59
C LEU A 780 12.48 1.45 -29.37
N LEU A 781 12.42 2.72 -28.96
CA LEU A 781 11.55 3.14 -27.86
C LEU A 781 10.06 2.95 -28.19
N ARG A 782 9.63 3.14 -29.44
CA ARG A 782 8.21 2.95 -29.80
C ARG A 782 7.76 1.50 -29.65
N ASP A 783 8.65 0.55 -29.90
CA ASP A 783 8.34 -0.89 -29.87
C ASP A 783 7.98 -1.36 -28.46
N ILE A 784 8.73 -0.90 -27.45
CA ILE A 784 8.54 -1.30 -26.05
C ILE A 784 7.60 -0.39 -25.26
N ARG A 785 7.23 0.79 -25.80
CA ARG A 785 6.44 1.83 -25.10
C ARG A 785 5.16 1.36 -24.42
N LYS A 786 4.47 0.36 -24.98
CA LYS A 786 3.20 -0.13 -24.41
C LYS A 786 3.38 -0.72 -23.01
N ASN A 787 4.57 -1.24 -22.71
CA ASN A 787 4.89 -1.87 -21.44
C ASN A 787 5.26 -0.84 -20.35
N TYR A 788 5.67 0.37 -20.73
CA TYR A 788 6.22 1.42 -19.85
C TYR A 788 5.39 2.71 -19.84
N TYR A 789 4.05 2.60 -19.91
CA TYR A 789 3.15 3.77 -20.03
C TYR A 789 2.99 4.59 -18.73
N THR A 790 3.53 4.10 -17.62
CA THR A 790 3.54 4.74 -16.30
C THR A 790 4.96 4.91 -15.76
N ASP A 791 5.99 4.57 -16.55
CA ASP A 791 7.38 4.74 -16.15
C ASP A 791 7.86 6.14 -16.50
N ARG A 792 8.07 6.94 -15.46
CA ARG A 792 8.62 8.30 -15.56
C ARG A 792 9.88 8.35 -16.42
N VAL A 793 10.87 7.49 -16.16
CA VAL A 793 12.19 7.58 -16.83
C VAL A 793 12.07 7.23 -18.30
N PHE A 794 11.34 6.16 -18.60
CA PHE A 794 11.08 5.78 -19.98
C PHE A 794 10.34 6.89 -20.75
N LEU A 795 9.28 7.46 -20.17
CA LEU A 795 8.49 8.50 -20.81
C LEU A 795 9.27 9.81 -20.99
N LEU A 796 10.08 10.21 -19.99
CA LEU A 796 10.95 11.38 -20.09
C LEU A 796 11.94 11.18 -21.24
N LYS A 797 12.59 10.02 -21.30
CA LYS A 797 13.55 9.72 -22.35
C LYS A 797 12.92 9.71 -23.74
N LEU A 798 11.73 9.12 -23.88
CA LEU A 798 10.97 9.17 -25.13
C LEU A 798 10.62 10.61 -25.53
N ALA A 799 10.26 11.46 -24.57
CA ALA A 799 9.98 12.87 -24.81
C ALA A 799 11.25 13.64 -25.22
N GLU A 800 12.37 13.43 -24.53
CA GLU A 800 13.67 14.04 -24.83
C GLU A 800 14.16 13.73 -26.25
N VAL A 801 14.13 12.46 -26.67
CA VAL A 801 14.53 12.08 -28.03
C VAL A 801 13.59 12.73 -29.07
N GLN A 802 12.30 12.86 -28.75
CA GLN A 802 11.35 13.59 -29.61
C GLN A 802 11.63 15.10 -29.64
N MET A 803 12.06 15.70 -28.53
CA MET A 803 12.49 17.09 -28.47
C MET A 803 13.73 17.32 -29.34
N LYS A 804 14.75 16.46 -29.24
CA LYS A 804 15.94 16.51 -30.11
C LYS A 804 15.59 16.39 -31.60
N ARG A 805 14.52 15.65 -31.93
CA ARG A 805 13.95 15.56 -33.29
C ARG A 805 12.95 16.64 -33.66
N GLN A 806 12.74 17.64 -32.82
CA GLN A 806 11.80 18.74 -33.02
C GLN A 806 10.34 18.27 -33.19
N PHE A 807 10.00 17.08 -32.68
CA PHE A 807 8.63 16.55 -32.65
C PHE A 807 7.87 17.08 -31.42
N TYR A 808 7.83 18.40 -31.25
CA TYR A 808 7.34 19.09 -30.04
C TYR A 808 5.94 18.67 -29.61
N LYS A 809 4.99 18.56 -30.55
CA LYS A 809 3.61 18.12 -30.25
C LYS A 809 3.56 16.69 -29.67
N ARG A 810 4.44 15.80 -30.14
CA ARG A 810 4.51 14.42 -29.64
C ARG A 810 5.20 14.39 -28.28
N ALA A 811 6.29 15.13 -28.10
CA ALA A 811 6.99 15.25 -26.83
C ALA A 811 6.07 15.79 -25.72
N GLY A 812 5.32 16.86 -26.02
CA GLY A 812 4.35 17.44 -25.10
C GLY A 812 3.26 16.48 -24.64
N LYS A 813 2.87 15.50 -25.46
CA LYS A 813 1.93 14.44 -25.03
C LYS A 813 2.53 13.59 -23.91
N TRP A 814 3.81 13.28 -23.97
CA TRP A 814 4.49 12.43 -22.99
C TRP A 814 4.79 13.18 -21.70
N TYR A 815 5.23 14.43 -21.78
CA TYR A 815 5.37 15.25 -20.58
C TYR A 815 4.03 15.44 -19.84
N LYS A 816 2.93 15.72 -20.57
CA LYS A 816 1.59 15.75 -19.96
C LYS A 816 1.21 14.43 -19.31
N LYS A 817 1.57 13.30 -19.95
CA LYS A 817 1.30 11.96 -19.42
C LYS A 817 2.03 11.70 -18.09
N ILE A 818 3.28 12.15 -17.96
CA ILE A 818 4.04 12.07 -16.71
C ILE A 818 3.30 12.85 -15.62
N LEU A 819 2.89 14.09 -15.92
CA LEU A 819 2.17 14.95 -14.98
C LEU A 819 0.78 14.42 -14.57
N GLU A 820 0.23 13.39 -15.22
CA GLU A 820 -1.00 12.71 -14.74
C GLU A 820 -0.75 11.88 -13.48
N PHE A 821 0.47 11.34 -13.27
CA PHE A 821 0.80 10.48 -12.14
C PHE A 821 1.92 11.03 -11.24
N ALA A 822 2.70 12.00 -11.72
CA ALA A 822 3.70 12.77 -10.97
C ALA A 822 3.52 14.28 -11.23
N PRO A 823 2.50 14.94 -10.63
CA PRO A 823 2.18 16.34 -10.89
C PRO A 823 3.23 17.38 -10.48
N ASP A 824 4.20 16.96 -9.67
CA ASP A 824 5.31 17.73 -9.12
C ASP A 824 6.64 17.46 -9.85
N ASP A 825 6.59 16.76 -10.99
CA ASP A 825 7.76 16.42 -11.79
C ASP A 825 8.35 17.65 -12.51
N LEU A 826 9.43 18.18 -11.95
CA LEU A 826 10.13 19.34 -12.50
C LEU A 826 10.62 19.13 -13.94
N ASP A 827 11.14 17.94 -14.27
CA ASP A 827 11.69 17.68 -15.60
C ASP A 827 10.59 17.66 -16.65
N ALA A 828 9.42 17.12 -16.30
CA ALA A 828 8.25 17.16 -17.18
C ALA A 828 7.72 18.60 -17.37
N HIS A 829 7.66 19.40 -16.31
CA HIS A 829 7.29 20.83 -16.40
C HIS A 829 8.29 21.63 -17.25
N ARG A 830 9.60 21.44 -17.05
CA ARG A 830 10.66 22.06 -17.88
C ARG A 830 10.51 21.65 -19.35
N GLY A 831 10.25 20.37 -19.59
CA GLY A 831 9.97 19.83 -20.92
C GLY A 831 8.75 20.48 -21.58
N LEU A 832 7.63 20.63 -20.86
CA LEU A 832 6.44 21.32 -21.38
C LEU A 832 6.66 22.80 -21.64
N ARG A 833 7.37 23.50 -20.75
CA ARG A 833 7.76 24.89 -20.96
C ARG A 833 8.49 25.03 -22.29
N GLU A 834 9.48 24.17 -22.56
CA GLU A 834 10.23 24.21 -23.81
C GLU A 834 9.37 23.80 -25.02
N VAL A 835 8.48 22.83 -24.88
CA VAL A 835 7.50 22.47 -25.94
C VAL A 835 6.63 23.67 -26.31
N TYR A 836 6.06 24.38 -25.34
CA TYR A 836 5.17 25.51 -25.60
C TYR A 836 5.91 26.69 -26.21
N LYS A 837 7.14 26.94 -25.78
CA LYS A 837 8.04 27.93 -26.40
C LYS A 837 8.28 27.62 -27.87
N ASN A 838 8.59 26.38 -28.22
CA ASN A 838 8.86 25.97 -29.61
C ASN A 838 7.59 25.85 -30.48
N LEU A 839 6.41 25.86 -29.88
CA LEU A 839 5.11 25.85 -30.57
C LEU A 839 4.45 27.23 -30.62
N ASP A 840 5.12 28.28 -30.14
CA ASP A 840 4.57 29.64 -30.01
C ASP A 840 3.22 29.68 -29.27
N TYR A 841 3.06 28.83 -28.24
CA TYR A 841 1.86 28.81 -27.39
C TYR A 841 2.10 29.61 -26.11
N ASP A 842 1.95 30.93 -26.20
CA ASP A 842 2.29 31.90 -25.15
C ASP A 842 1.61 31.61 -23.81
N GLU A 843 0.29 31.37 -23.81
CA GLU A 843 -0.46 31.10 -22.59
C GLU A 843 0.07 29.84 -21.86
N GLY A 844 0.29 28.76 -22.59
CA GLY A 844 0.85 27.53 -22.04
C GLY A 844 2.27 27.76 -21.51
N PHE A 845 3.10 28.48 -22.26
CA PHE A 845 4.46 28.83 -21.83
C PHE A 845 4.46 29.62 -20.53
N GLN A 846 3.63 30.67 -20.40
CA GLN A 846 3.59 31.50 -19.20
C GLN A 846 3.13 30.69 -17.97
N ASN A 847 2.15 29.81 -18.14
CA ASN A 847 1.66 28.94 -17.06
C ASN A 847 2.76 27.97 -16.61
N GLU A 848 3.43 27.28 -17.53
CA GLU A 848 4.52 26.36 -17.19
C GLU A 848 5.75 27.09 -16.66
N ASP A 849 6.10 28.27 -17.17
CA ASP A 849 7.23 29.05 -16.66
C ASP A 849 6.98 29.52 -15.22
N LYS A 850 5.75 29.90 -14.88
CA LYS A 850 5.37 30.21 -13.50
C LYS A 850 5.54 28.99 -12.59
N LEU A 851 5.11 27.80 -13.03
CA LEU A 851 5.24 26.54 -12.29
C LEU A 851 6.70 26.13 -12.12
N VAL A 852 7.47 26.10 -13.22
CA VAL A 852 8.89 25.79 -13.22
C VAL A 852 9.63 26.75 -12.31
N ARG A 853 9.38 28.07 -12.36
CA ARG A 853 9.99 29.02 -11.42
C ARG A 853 9.58 28.80 -9.98
N ALA A 854 8.35 28.39 -9.72
CA ALA A 854 7.91 28.08 -8.36
C ALA A 854 8.65 26.85 -7.81
N LEU A 855 8.73 25.78 -8.61
CA LEU A 855 9.46 24.55 -8.30
C LEU A 855 10.98 24.78 -8.22
N GLU A 856 11.54 25.53 -9.15
CA GLU A 856 12.94 25.92 -9.15
C GLU A 856 13.22 26.80 -7.95
N LYS A 857 12.46 27.86 -7.67
CA LYS A 857 12.68 28.69 -6.47
C LYS A 857 12.64 27.88 -5.19
N ALA A 858 11.77 26.89 -5.14
CA ALA A 858 11.71 25.89 -4.09
C ALA A 858 13.00 25.07 -3.98
N LEU A 859 13.59 24.69 -5.11
CA LEU A 859 14.82 23.89 -5.17
C LEU A 859 16.12 24.74 -5.17
N SER A 860 16.10 25.99 -5.66
CA SER A 860 17.22 26.74 -6.22
C SER A 860 17.75 27.87 -5.34
N HIS A 861 17.48 27.87 -4.03
CA HIS A 861 18.30 28.65 -3.09
C HIS A 861 19.65 27.92 -2.85
N HIS A 862 20.33 27.68 -3.98
CA HIS A 862 21.41 26.73 -4.19
C HIS A 862 22.80 27.38 -4.31
N GLU A 863 22.92 28.70 -4.17
CA GLU A 863 24.21 29.42 -4.15
C GLU A 863 24.54 29.94 -2.76
#